data_AF-A0A1H3Y1H1-F1
#
_entry.id   AF-A0A1H3Y1H1-F1
#
_cell.length_a   1.000
_cell.length_b   1.000
_cell.length_c   1.000
_cell.angle_alpha   90.00
_cell.angle_beta   90.00
_cell.angle_gamma   90.00
#
_symmetry.space_group_name_H-M   'P 1'
#
loop_
_entity.id
_entity.type
_entity.pdbx_description
1 polymer ?
#
loop_
_entity_poly.entity_id
_entity_poly.type
_entity_poly.pdbx_seq_one_letter_code
_entity_poly.pdbx_strand_id
1 'polypeptide(L)'
;MKLSGLEPVSIGEGTLFVNIGERTNVTGSKAFARMILNGQYEEALAVARQQVENGAQVIDINMDEAMLDSKAAMVRFLQLIASEPDIARVPIMVDSSKWEVIEAGLRCIQGKGIVNSISMKEGVEKFKHEARLVKRYGAAAVVMAFDEQGQADTYARKIEICERAYRILVDEVGFAPEDIIFDPNIFAVATGIEEHNNYAVDFIEATRWIKQHLPGAKVSGGVSNVSFSFRGNDPVREAIHTVFLYHAIKAGMDMGIVNAGMVGVYDDLEPTLRERVEDVVLNRRPDAGERLVEIAETAKSGAKDESRKLEWRGTPEHPKTVGERLSHALVHGITDFITEDTEEAYQQILARGGRPLHVIEGPLMDGMNIVGDLFGAGKMFLPQVVKSARVMKLAVAHLIPYIEEEKRQDELAGRDVRSKGKIVIATVKGDVHDIGKNIVTVVLQCNNFEVVNMGVMVPCHEILARAKVEGADIVGLSGLITPSLEEMQYVAGEMQKDEHFRIKKIPLLIGGATCSRVHTAVKIAPHYEGPVVYVPDASRSVSVAQSLLGDGVESYVQEINADYDKVRTQHANKKQVPLWPLPKARANKTPMAWQAWQPAVPRALGRRVFQNFDLAELAKYIDWGPFFQTWDLAGPYPAILTDEVVGVEAARVFADGQAMLKKIIEGRWLTASGVMALLPANSVNDDDIEFYTDDTRTEVAMTWYGLRQQTEKHVIDGVTRPSRCLADFVAPKSSGIADYAGLFAVTAGLGIEKKEKAFIDALDDYSAILFKSLADRLAEAFAECLHQRVRTDLWGYASDEALSNEDMIAEKYHGIRPAPGYPACPDHSAKTDLFRVLNAEEIGMTLTESLAMMPAASVSGFYIGHPDAVYFNVGKIGEDQLHDMAERRGMDEAALARLLAPNL
;
A
#
# COMPACT_ATOMS: atom_id res chain seq x y z
N MET A 1 33.29 4.69 -0.95
CA MET A 1 32.62 4.20 -2.16
C MET A 1 31.41 5.09 -2.46
N LYS A 2 31.18 5.42 -3.72
CA LYS A 2 29.95 6.10 -4.17
C LYS A 2 29.29 5.20 -5.21
N LEU A 3 28.04 4.87 -4.99
CA LEU A 3 27.17 4.12 -5.88
C LEU A 3 25.95 4.97 -6.21
N SER A 4 25.16 4.59 -7.20
CA SER A 4 23.86 5.23 -7.42
C SER A 4 22.92 4.33 -8.22
N GLY A 5 21.64 4.37 -7.86
CA GLY A 5 20.55 4.13 -8.80
C GLY A 5 20.11 5.48 -9.37
N LEU A 6 18.82 5.80 -9.25
CA LEU A 6 18.30 7.17 -9.40
C LEU A 6 18.73 8.08 -8.25
N GLU A 7 18.99 7.50 -7.07
CA GLU A 7 19.47 8.23 -5.89
C GLU A 7 20.94 7.89 -5.60
N PRO A 8 21.75 8.85 -5.11
CA PRO A 8 23.13 8.61 -4.75
C PRO A 8 23.24 7.84 -3.42
N VAL A 9 24.09 6.80 -3.39
CA VAL A 9 24.41 6.02 -2.20
C VAL A 9 25.89 6.18 -1.87
N SER A 10 26.20 6.76 -0.70
CA SER A 10 27.57 6.97 -0.24
C SER A 10 27.91 6.02 0.91
N ILE A 11 28.92 5.18 0.73
CA ILE A 11 29.40 4.21 1.73
C ILE A 11 30.79 4.64 2.18
N GLY A 12 30.91 5.07 3.44
CA GLY A 12 32.14 5.60 4.05
C GLY A 12 32.18 5.44 5.57
N GLU A 13 33.13 6.12 6.22
CA GLU A 13 33.23 6.11 7.69
C GLU A 13 31.96 6.72 8.32
N GLY A 14 31.30 5.95 9.20
CA GLY A 14 30.02 6.33 9.82
C GLY A 14 28.76 5.87 9.09
N THR A 15 28.88 5.19 7.94
CA THR A 15 27.74 4.50 7.31
C THR A 15 27.41 3.23 8.08
N LEU A 16 26.12 2.96 8.32
CA LEU A 16 25.66 1.68 8.87
C LEU A 16 25.95 0.54 7.87
N PHE A 17 25.91 -0.71 8.35
CA PHE A 17 26.06 -1.89 7.51
C PHE A 17 25.10 -1.86 6.30
N VAL A 18 25.60 -2.26 5.12
CA VAL A 18 24.83 -2.21 3.88
C VAL A 18 24.25 -3.58 3.54
N ASN A 19 22.93 -3.69 3.53
CA ASN A 19 22.20 -4.87 3.13
C ASN A 19 22.10 -4.96 1.60
N ILE A 20 22.62 -6.03 1.02
CA ILE A 20 22.46 -6.37 -0.40
C ILE A 20 21.38 -7.47 -0.48
N GLY A 21 20.27 -7.19 -1.15
CA GLY A 21 19.15 -8.12 -1.26
C GLY A 21 19.45 -9.33 -2.16
N GLU A 22 19.29 -10.55 -1.64
CA GLU A 22 19.64 -11.81 -2.32
C GLU A 22 18.51 -12.52 -3.09
N ARG A 23 17.24 -12.09 -2.94
CA ARG A 23 16.05 -12.85 -3.42
C ARG A 23 15.81 -12.75 -4.92
N THR A 24 16.50 -11.86 -5.63
CA THR A 24 16.48 -11.68 -7.09
C THR A 24 17.52 -12.54 -7.80
N ASN A 25 17.68 -13.77 -7.30
CA ASN A 25 18.68 -14.72 -7.78
C ASN A 25 18.00 -16.02 -8.23
N VAL A 26 18.09 -16.36 -9.52
CA VAL A 26 17.47 -17.57 -10.08
C VAL A 26 18.07 -18.84 -9.46
N THR A 27 19.37 -18.87 -9.18
CA THR A 27 20.01 -20.04 -8.55
C THR A 27 19.71 -20.15 -7.04
N GLY A 28 19.52 -19.01 -6.37
CA GLY A 28 19.34 -18.92 -4.91
C GLY A 28 17.88 -18.98 -4.43
N SER A 29 16.92 -18.54 -5.26
CA SER A 29 15.52 -18.37 -4.88
C SER A 29 14.59 -19.18 -5.78
N LYS A 30 14.04 -20.28 -5.25
CA LYS A 30 13.10 -21.15 -6.00
C LYS A 30 11.87 -20.40 -6.50
N ALA A 31 11.37 -19.45 -5.71
CA ALA A 31 10.22 -18.63 -6.09
C ALA A 31 10.55 -17.72 -7.27
N PHE A 32 11.69 -17.02 -7.20
CA PHE A 32 12.15 -16.13 -8.27
C PHE A 32 12.49 -16.92 -9.54
N ALA A 33 13.17 -18.07 -9.40
CA ALA A 33 13.46 -18.98 -10.51
C ALA A 33 12.19 -19.39 -11.26
N ARG A 34 11.14 -19.78 -10.53
CA ARG A 34 9.85 -20.15 -11.12
C ARG A 34 9.22 -18.99 -11.89
N MET A 35 9.22 -17.78 -11.31
CA MET A 35 8.68 -16.59 -11.97
C MET A 35 9.41 -16.28 -13.29
N ILE A 36 10.74 -16.28 -13.27
CA ILE A 36 11.56 -15.98 -14.45
C ILE A 36 11.40 -17.07 -15.53
N LEU A 37 11.44 -18.35 -15.16
CA LEU A 37 11.27 -19.47 -16.09
C LEU A 37 9.88 -19.49 -16.74
N ASN A 38 8.85 -19.03 -16.02
CA ASN A 38 7.48 -18.91 -16.53
C ASN A 38 7.21 -17.58 -17.27
N GLY A 39 8.18 -16.68 -17.36
CA GLY A 39 8.02 -15.36 -17.99
C GLY A 39 7.17 -14.37 -17.19
N GLN A 40 6.95 -14.61 -15.89
CA GLN A 40 6.18 -13.77 -14.96
C GLN A 40 7.04 -12.62 -14.43
N TYR A 41 7.51 -11.74 -15.32
CA TYR A 41 8.45 -10.68 -14.96
C TYR A 41 7.84 -9.58 -14.05
N GLU A 42 6.53 -9.36 -14.10
CA GLU A 42 5.83 -8.42 -13.21
C GLU A 42 5.83 -8.90 -11.74
N GLU A 43 5.60 -10.20 -11.52
CA GLU A 43 5.73 -10.81 -10.18
C GLU A 43 7.18 -10.77 -9.70
N ALA A 44 8.15 -11.00 -10.61
CA ALA A 44 9.56 -10.89 -10.29
C ALA A 44 9.99 -9.46 -9.90
N LEU A 45 9.35 -8.42 -10.47
CA LEU A 45 9.57 -7.03 -10.05
C LEU A 45 9.09 -6.79 -8.62
N ALA A 46 7.98 -7.41 -8.21
CA ALA A 46 7.50 -7.31 -6.83
C ALA A 46 8.52 -7.87 -5.83
N VAL A 47 9.24 -8.96 -6.19
CA VAL A 47 10.34 -9.50 -5.35
C VAL A 47 11.47 -8.48 -5.22
N ALA A 48 11.85 -7.79 -6.30
CA ALA A 48 12.87 -6.74 -6.24
C ALA A 48 12.40 -5.54 -5.40
N ARG A 49 11.14 -5.10 -5.54
CA ARG A 49 10.54 -4.01 -4.76
C ARG A 49 10.49 -4.33 -3.27
N GLN A 50 10.01 -5.51 -2.91
CA GLN A 50 9.91 -5.97 -1.53
C GLN A 50 11.27 -5.94 -0.82
N GLN A 51 12.36 -6.30 -1.51
CA GLN A 51 13.69 -6.23 -0.92
C GLN A 51 14.11 -4.80 -0.58
N VAL A 52 13.80 -3.83 -1.43
CA VAL A 52 14.08 -2.41 -1.19
C VAL A 52 13.22 -1.85 -0.05
N GLU A 53 11.94 -2.24 0.00
CA GLU A 53 11.02 -1.87 1.09
C GLU A 53 11.49 -2.44 2.43
N ASN A 54 12.03 -3.66 2.42
CA ASN A 54 12.62 -4.33 3.59
C ASN A 54 14.03 -3.81 3.94
N GLY A 55 14.48 -2.71 3.33
CA GLY A 55 15.72 -2.04 3.71
C GLY A 55 16.99 -2.50 2.97
N ALA A 56 16.87 -3.24 1.86
CA ALA A 56 18.00 -3.47 0.97
C ALA A 56 18.45 -2.15 0.32
N GLN A 57 19.72 -1.80 0.50
CA GLN A 57 20.32 -0.60 -0.07
C GLN A 57 20.99 -0.87 -1.41
N VAL A 58 21.16 -2.13 -1.78
CA VAL A 58 21.64 -2.62 -3.08
C VAL A 58 20.86 -3.89 -3.42
N ILE A 59 20.56 -4.15 -4.69
CA ILE A 59 19.88 -5.38 -5.12
C ILE A 59 20.84 -6.24 -5.93
N ASP A 60 21.05 -7.50 -5.52
CA ASP A 60 21.81 -8.50 -6.28
C ASP A 60 20.91 -9.22 -7.28
N ILE A 61 21.25 -9.16 -8.57
CA ILE A 61 20.45 -9.72 -9.65
C ILE A 61 21.26 -10.77 -10.38
N ASN A 62 20.81 -12.02 -10.29
CA ASN A 62 21.39 -13.16 -10.97
C ASN A 62 20.34 -13.88 -11.83
N MET A 63 20.66 -14.08 -13.11
CA MET A 63 19.80 -14.76 -14.11
C MET A 63 20.45 -16.03 -14.68
N ASP A 64 21.45 -16.59 -14.00
CA ASP A 64 22.14 -17.80 -14.45
C ASP A 64 21.25 -19.03 -14.20
N GLU A 65 20.92 -19.75 -15.28
CA GLU A 65 20.21 -21.03 -15.22
C GLU A 65 20.47 -21.78 -16.53
N ALA A 66 20.61 -23.10 -16.48
CA ALA A 66 20.97 -23.91 -17.64
C ALA A 66 19.92 -23.86 -18.76
N MET A 67 18.65 -23.68 -18.38
CA MET A 67 17.50 -23.69 -19.29
C MET A 67 17.06 -22.28 -19.75
N LEU A 68 17.76 -21.22 -19.32
CA LEU A 68 17.40 -19.83 -19.58
C LEU A 68 18.42 -19.15 -20.51
N ASP A 69 17.96 -18.29 -21.42
CA ASP A 69 18.84 -17.29 -22.04
C ASP A 69 19.13 -16.18 -21.01
N SER A 70 20.14 -16.43 -20.16
CA SER A 70 20.52 -15.54 -19.05
C SER A 70 20.80 -14.12 -19.51
N LYS A 71 21.36 -13.93 -20.71
CA LYS A 71 21.67 -12.61 -21.25
C LYS A 71 20.39 -11.86 -21.61
N ALA A 72 19.48 -12.49 -22.34
CA ALA A 72 18.20 -11.88 -22.70
C ALA A 72 17.34 -11.60 -21.46
N ALA A 73 17.30 -12.53 -20.50
CA ALA A 73 16.55 -12.38 -19.26
C ALA A 73 17.09 -11.23 -18.39
N MET A 74 18.42 -11.11 -18.27
CA MET A 74 19.08 -10.00 -17.55
C MET A 74 18.71 -8.65 -18.16
N VAL A 75 18.84 -8.50 -19.48
CA VAL A 75 18.50 -7.25 -20.17
C VAL A 75 17.02 -6.89 -19.97
N ARG A 76 16.12 -7.85 -20.18
CA ARG A 76 14.68 -7.63 -20.03
C ARG A 76 14.32 -7.20 -18.61
N PHE A 77 14.84 -7.91 -17.61
CA PHE A 77 14.48 -7.63 -16.21
C PHE A 77 15.04 -6.29 -15.74
N LEU A 78 16.28 -5.94 -16.09
CA LEU A 78 16.86 -4.64 -15.74
C LEU A 78 16.16 -3.47 -16.42
N GLN A 79 15.68 -3.63 -17.66
CA GLN A 79 14.87 -2.61 -18.34
C GLN A 79 13.52 -2.40 -17.66
N LEU A 80 12.90 -3.46 -17.16
CA LEU A 80 11.67 -3.39 -16.38
C LEU A 80 11.92 -2.72 -15.02
N ILE A 81 13.01 -3.06 -14.33
CA ILE A 81 13.42 -2.40 -13.09
C ILE A 81 13.62 -0.89 -13.31
N ALA A 82 14.22 -0.49 -14.42
CA ALA A 82 14.42 0.92 -14.75
C ALA A 82 13.11 1.72 -14.94
N SER A 83 11.98 1.04 -15.16
CA SER A 83 10.65 1.67 -15.23
C SER A 83 9.91 1.76 -13.89
N GLU A 84 10.47 1.17 -12.82
CA GLU A 84 9.88 1.10 -11.48
C GLU A 84 10.70 1.96 -10.50
N PRO A 85 10.26 3.21 -10.18
CA PRO A 85 11.06 4.17 -9.43
C PRO A 85 11.51 3.68 -8.04
N ASP A 86 10.66 2.90 -7.35
CA ASP A 86 10.94 2.40 -6.01
C ASP A 86 12.10 1.40 -5.99
N ILE A 87 12.32 0.69 -7.10
CA ILE A 87 13.43 -0.26 -7.27
C ILE A 87 14.64 0.47 -7.85
N ALA A 88 14.44 1.29 -8.89
CA ALA A 88 15.49 1.99 -9.59
C ALA A 88 16.22 3.04 -8.73
N ARG A 89 15.66 3.45 -7.58
CA ARG A 89 16.31 4.39 -6.66
C ARG A 89 17.61 3.85 -6.05
N VAL A 90 17.71 2.53 -5.80
CA VAL A 90 18.92 1.91 -5.23
C VAL A 90 19.88 1.36 -6.30
N PRO A 91 21.20 1.28 -6.04
CA PRO A 91 22.16 0.67 -6.94
C PRO A 91 21.89 -0.81 -7.19
N ILE A 92 22.25 -1.28 -8.39
CA ILE A 92 22.14 -2.68 -8.79
C ILE A 92 23.51 -3.36 -8.77
N MET A 93 23.56 -4.54 -8.16
CA MET A 93 24.66 -5.49 -8.26
C MET A 93 24.30 -6.52 -9.34
N VAL A 94 25.04 -6.51 -10.45
CA VAL A 94 24.84 -7.43 -11.58
C VAL A 94 25.67 -8.68 -11.34
N ASP A 95 25.00 -9.82 -11.16
CA ASP A 95 25.61 -11.11 -10.86
C ASP A 95 25.46 -12.11 -12.01
N SER A 96 26.59 -12.71 -12.42
CA SER A 96 26.64 -13.85 -13.34
C SER A 96 28.04 -14.47 -13.36
N SER A 97 28.09 -15.76 -13.64
CA SER A 97 29.30 -16.51 -13.96
C SER A 97 29.88 -16.20 -15.35
N LYS A 98 29.10 -15.55 -16.23
CA LYS A 98 29.43 -15.26 -17.63
C LYS A 98 29.60 -13.77 -17.87
N TRP A 99 30.79 -13.37 -18.31
CA TRP A 99 31.12 -11.97 -18.54
C TRP A 99 30.17 -11.27 -19.54
N GLU A 100 29.74 -11.96 -20.61
CA GLU A 100 28.83 -11.40 -21.60
C GLU A 100 27.43 -11.06 -21.05
N VAL A 101 27.01 -11.67 -19.94
CA VAL A 101 25.75 -11.37 -19.24
C VAL A 101 25.95 -10.15 -18.35
N ILE A 102 27.05 -10.10 -17.58
CA ILE A 102 27.44 -8.94 -16.77
C ILE A 102 27.51 -7.68 -17.64
N GLU A 103 28.24 -7.75 -18.76
CA GLU A 103 28.40 -6.62 -19.66
C GLU A 103 27.05 -6.16 -20.25
N ALA A 104 26.15 -7.09 -20.57
CA ALA A 104 24.81 -6.74 -21.04
C ALA A 104 23.99 -6.05 -19.96
N GLY A 105 24.09 -6.51 -18.71
CA GLY A 105 23.41 -5.89 -17.58
C GLY A 105 23.92 -4.48 -17.27
N LEU A 106 25.24 -4.29 -17.26
CA LEU A 106 25.87 -2.97 -17.05
C LEU A 106 25.42 -1.91 -18.07
N ARG A 107 25.08 -2.33 -19.30
CA ARG A 107 24.55 -1.42 -20.34
C ARG A 107 23.10 -1.00 -20.10
N CYS A 108 22.39 -1.66 -19.18
CA CYS A 108 20.97 -1.43 -18.90
C CYS A 108 20.73 -0.66 -17.60
N ILE A 109 21.68 -0.67 -16.66
CA ILE A 109 21.51 -0.02 -15.35
C ILE A 109 21.72 1.49 -15.43
N GLN A 110 21.01 2.20 -14.55
CA GLN A 110 21.13 3.64 -14.37
C GLN A 110 22.10 3.91 -13.20
N GLY A 111 22.99 4.88 -13.36
CA GLY A 111 23.95 5.23 -12.30
C GLY A 111 25.14 4.26 -12.18
N LYS A 112 25.78 4.26 -11.00
CA LYS A 112 26.96 3.45 -10.70
C LYS A 112 26.57 2.20 -9.90
N GLY A 113 26.53 1.06 -10.59
CA GLY A 113 26.29 -0.26 -10.00
C GLY A 113 27.55 -1.03 -9.58
N ILE A 114 27.37 -2.30 -9.23
CA ILE A 114 28.42 -3.22 -8.78
C ILE A 114 28.44 -4.46 -9.69
N VAL A 115 29.63 -4.95 -10.03
CA VAL A 115 29.82 -6.23 -10.70
C VAL A 115 30.11 -7.33 -9.68
N ASN A 116 29.29 -8.39 -9.67
CA ASN A 116 29.49 -9.58 -8.85
C ASN A 116 29.70 -10.79 -9.78
N SER A 117 30.88 -11.40 -9.86
CA SER A 117 32.18 -10.94 -9.36
C SER A 117 33.24 -11.14 -10.44
N ILE A 118 34.42 -10.55 -10.23
CA ILE A 118 35.63 -10.86 -10.98
C ILE A 118 36.61 -11.62 -10.08
N SER A 119 37.44 -12.50 -10.64
CA SER A 119 38.45 -13.24 -9.87
C SER A 119 39.63 -13.69 -10.72
N MET A 120 40.67 -14.22 -10.08
CA MET A 120 41.88 -14.73 -10.75
C MET A 120 41.75 -16.21 -11.16
N LYS A 121 40.58 -16.84 -11.02
CA LYS A 121 40.35 -18.27 -11.29
C LYS A 121 40.76 -18.71 -12.70
N GLU A 122 40.60 -17.83 -13.69
CA GLU A 122 40.95 -18.04 -15.10
C GLU A 122 42.27 -17.35 -15.49
N GLY A 123 43.06 -16.94 -14.49
CA GLY A 123 44.36 -16.29 -14.66
C GLY A 123 44.31 -14.77 -14.57
N VAL A 124 45.46 -14.20 -14.22
CA VAL A 124 45.65 -12.75 -13.98
C VAL A 124 45.31 -11.88 -15.20
N GLU A 125 45.61 -12.33 -16.42
CA GLU A 125 45.37 -11.49 -17.61
C GLU A 125 43.88 -11.29 -17.90
N LYS A 126 43.05 -12.33 -17.70
CA LYS A 126 41.60 -12.21 -17.80
C LYS A 126 41.04 -11.31 -16.70
N PHE A 127 41.50 -11.49 -15.46
CA PHE A 127 41.14 -10.63 -14.34
C PHE A 127 41.45 -9.14 -14.61
N LYS A 128 42.64 -8.83 -15.14
CA LYS A 128 43.01 -7.45 -15.55
C LYS A 128 42.14 -6.94 -16.69
N HIS A 129 41.79 -7.78 -17.65
CA HIS A 129 40.91 -7.41 -18.76
C HIS A 129 39.52 -7.02 -18.27
N GLU A 130 38.90 -7.86 -17.45
CA GLU A 130 37.58 -7.61 -16.86
C GLU A 130 37.60 -6.38 -15.96
N ALA A 131 38.61 -6.22 -15.10
CA ALA A 131 38.78 -5.03 -14.26
C ALA A 131 38.86 -3.72 -15.07
N ARG A 132 39.57 -3.73 -16.22
CA ARG A 132 39.62 -2.55 -17.12
C ARG A 132 38.26 -2.25 -17.72
N LEU A 133 37.45 -3.26 -18.02
CA LEU A 133 36.09 -3.07 -18.52
C LEU A 133 35.16 -2.55 -17.42
N VAL A 134 35.19 -3.12 -16.21
CA VAL A 134 34.40 -2.61 -15.07
C VAL A 134 34.72 -1.12 -14.85
N LYS A 135 36.00 -0.75 -14.84
CA LYS A 135 36.44 0.64 -14.73
C LYS A 135 35.92 1.52 -15.87
N ARG A 136 35.89 1.01 -17.11
CA ARG A 136 35.35 1.72 -18.28
C ARG A 136 33.86 1.99 -18.16
N TYR A 137 33.10 1.06 -17.60
CA TYR A 137 31.67 1.23 -17.31
C TYR A 137 31.40 2.08 -16.06
N GLY A 138 32.44 2.41 -15.28
CA GLY A 138 32.31 3.23 -14.08
C GLY A 138 31.70 2.49 -12.89
N ALA A 139 31.65 1.16 -12.91
CA ALA A 139 31.09 0.33 -11.84
C ALA A 139 32.13 -0.03 -10.76
N ALA A 140 31.64 -0.42 -9.58
CA ALA A 140 32.46 -1.08 -8.55
C ALA A 140 32.55 -2.60 -8.81
N ALA A 141 33.48 -3.29 -8.16
CA ALA A 141 33.68 -4.74 -8.35
C ALA A 141 33.73 -5.50 -7.03
N VAL A 142 32.94 -6.57 -6.94
CA VAL A 142 33.19 -7.67 -6.01
C VAL A 142 34.32 -8.52 -6.57
N VAL A 143 35.35 -8.72 -5.75
CA VAL A 143 36.52 -9.53 -6.04
C VAL A 143 36.48 -10.75 -5.14
N MET A 144 36.12 -11.88 -5.73
CA MET A 144 36.04 -13.15 -5.01
C MET A 144 37.46 -13.68 -4.75
N ALA A 145 37.72 -14.17 -3.54
CA ALA A 145 39.01 -14.77 -3.16
C ALA A 145 39.16 -16.17 -3.79
N PHE A 146 39.35 -16.19 -5.11
CA PHE A 146 39.51 -17.37 -5.93
C PHE A 146 40.59 -17.09 -6.98
N ASP A 147 41.69 -17.82 -6.89
CA ASP A 147 42.81 -17.76 -7.84
C ASP A 147 42.97 -19.07 -8.64
N GLU A 148 44.06 -19.18 -9.38
CA GLU A 148 44.35 -20.35 -10.23
C GLU A 148 44.52 -21.67 -9.43
N GLN A 149 44.68 -21.60 -8.10
CA GLN A 149 44.86 -22.75 -7.22
C GLN A 149 43.57 -23.17 -6.51
N GLY A 150 42.50 -22.38 -6.59
CA GLY A 150 41.22 -22.68 -5.93
C GLY A 150 40.66 -21.53 -5.11
N GLN A 151 39.55 -21.81 -4.41
CA GLN A 151 38.93 -20.87 -3.47
C GLN A 151 39.75 -20.79 -2.18
N ALA A 152 39.81 -19.60 -1.58
CA ALA A 152 40.46 -19.37 -0.30
C ALA A 152 39.62 -19.90 0.88
N ASP A 153 39.95 -21.09 1.38
CA ASP A 153 39.28 -21.79 2.49
C ASP A 153 39.84 -21.40 3.87
N THR A 154 41.15 -21.17 3.98
CA THR A 154 41.85 -20.80 5.22
C THR A 154 42.12 -19.31 5.33
N TYR A 155 42.27 -18.78 6.56
CA TYR A 155 42.67 -17.39 6.81
C TYR A 155 43.91 -16.96 5.99
N ALA A 156 44.96 -17.77 5.96
CA ALA A 156 46.19 -17.47 5.24
C ALA A 156 45.98 -17.32 3.73
N ARG A 157 45.17 -18.21 3.13
CA ARG A 157 44.82 -18.12 1.70
C ARG A 157 43.93 -16.92 1.41
N LYS A 158 43.00 -16.58 2.31
CA LYS A 158 42.10 -15.42 2.16
C LYS A 158 42.90 -14.12 2.06
N ILE A 159 43.86 -13.90 2.97
CA ILE A 159 44.68 -12.68 2.96
C ILE A 159 45.64 -12.63 1.77
N GLU A 160 46.27 -13.75 1.41
CA GLU A 160 47.21 -13.85 0.28
C GLU A 160 46.53 -13.46 -1.04
N ILE A 161 45.35 -14.04 -1.31
CA ILE A 161 44.61 -13.79 -2.55
C ILE A 161 44.07 -12.35 -2.59
N CYS A 162 43.51 -11.85 -1.48
CA CYS A 162 43.01 -10.48 -1.43
C CYS A 162 44.12 -9.45 -1.60
N GLU A 163 45.30 -9.65 -0.99
CA GLU A 163 46.45 -8.78 -1.17
C GLU A 163 46.93 -8.79 -2.63
N ARG A 164 47.13 -9.98 -3.20
CA ARG A 164 47.57 -10.14 -4.59
C ARG A 164 46.61 -9.44 -5.56
N ALA A 165 45.30 -9.64 -5.39
CA ALA A 165 44.28 -9.00 -6.20
C ALA A 165 44.27 -7.47 -6.03
N TYR A 166 44.41 -6.97 -4.80
CA TYR A 166 44.49 -5.54 -4.52
C TYR A 166 45.67 -4.87 -5.22
N ARG A 167 46.86 -5.46 -5.14
CA ARG A 167 48.07 -4.95 -5.82
C ARG A 167 47.89 -4.90 -7.33
N ILE A 168 47.34 -5.96 -7.93
CA ILE A 168 47.06 -5.98 -9.37
C ILE A 168 46.06 -4.89 -9.76
N LEU A 169 44.95 -4.76 -9.02
CA LEU A 169 43.92 -3.77 -9.33
C LEU A 169 44.41 -2.33 -9.16
N VAL A 170 45.07 -2.03 -8.05
CA VAL A 170 45.49 -0.67 -7.71
C VAL A 170 46.77 -0.28 -8.44
N ASP A 171 47.81 -1.12 -8.38
CA ASP A 171 49.15 -0.74 -8.86
C ASP A 171 49.29 -0.94 -10.38
N GLU A 172 48.63 -1.93 -10.98
CA GLU A 172 48.77 -2.25 -12.42
C GLU A 172 47.61 -1.77 -13.29
N VAL A 173 46.35 -1.87 -12.82
CA VAL A 173 45.15 -1.44 -13.57
C VAL A 173 44.77 0.02 -13.26
N GLY A 174 45.20 0.54 -12.10
CA GLY A 174 44.82 1.86 -11.60
C GLY A 174 43.33 1.92 -11.23
N PHE A 175 42.77 0.83 -10.72
CA PHE A 175 41.40 0.76 -10.20
C PHE A 175 41.31 1.52 -8.88
N ALA A 176 40.21 2.26 -8.65
CA ALA A 176 40.06 3.04 -7.42
C ALA A 176 39.90 2.09 -6.22
N PRO A 177 40.76 2.18 -5.18
CA PRO A 177 40.67 1.29 -4.01
C PRO A 177 39.31 1.28 -3.34
N GLU A 178 38.65 2.44 -3.30
CA GLU A 178 37.32 2.63 -2.71
C GLU A 178 36.17 1.98 -3.47
N ASP A 179 36.42 1.44 -4.67
CA ASP A 179 35.46 0.71 -5.51
C ASP A 179 35.73 -0.80 -5.53
N ILE A 180 36.70 -1.27 -4.74
CA ILE A 180 37.02 -2.69 -4.56
C ILE A 180 36.25 -3.23 -3.36
N ILE A 181 35.47 -4.29 -3.57
CA ILE A 181 34.78 -5.05 -2.53
C ILE A 181 35.37 -6.46 -2.52
N PHE A 182 36.04 -6.88 -1.46
CA PHE A 182 36.49 -8.27 -1.35
C PHE A 182 35.39 -9.16 -0.81
N ASP A 183 35.17 -10.30 -1.46
CA ASP A 183 34.48 -11.45 -0.90
C ASP A 183 35.52 -12.53 -0.55
N PRO A 184 35.96 -12.63 0.72
CA PRO A 184 36.92 -13.63 1.14
C PRO A 184 36.30 -15.04 1.29
N ASN A 185 35.12 -15.30 0.73
CA ASN A 185 34.33 -16.54 0.77
C ASN A 185 33.80 -16.89 2.16
N ILE A 186 32.48 -16.84 2.32
CA ILE A 186 31.76 -17.39 3.48
C ILE A 186 31.44 -18.87 3.20
N PHE A 187 31.93 -19.77 4.05
CA PHE A 187 31.63 -21.21 3.99
C PHE A 187 30.73 -21.66 5.15
N ALA A 188 30.10 -22.82 4.97
CA ALA A 188 29.17 -23.39 5.94
C ALA A 188 29.90 -23.90 7.19
N VAL A 189 29.35 -23.60 8.36
CA VAL A 189 29.81 -24.13 9.66
C VAL A 189 28.88 -25.21 10.19
N ALA A 190 29.31 -25.93 11.23
CA ALA A 190 28.58 -27.05 11.83
C ALA A 190 28.14 -28.12 10.81
N THR A 191 29.01 -28.44 9.85
CA THR A 191 28.76 -29.49 8.85
C THR A 191 29.07 -30.89 9.37
N GLY A 192 29.62 -31.02 10.58
CA GLY A 192 30.13 -32.28 11.14
C GLY A 192 31.53 -32.67 10.67
N ILE A 193 32.24 -31.78 9.98
CA ILE A 193 33.63 -31.98 9.52
C ILE A 193 34.51 -31.01 10.31
N GLU A 194 35.56 -31.52 10.97
CA GLU A 194 36.37 -30.74 11.92
C GLU A 194 37.07 -29.56 11.23
N GLU A 195 37.55 -29.77 10.01
CA GLU A 195 38.20 -28.76 9.18
C GLU A 195 37.29 -27.57 8.86
N HIS A 196 35.96 -27.74 8.91
CA HIS A 196 34.99 -26.69 8.59
C HIS A 196 34.63 -25.82 9.80
N ASN A 197 34.98 -26.25 11.02
CA ASN A 197 34.59 -25.55 12.25
C ASN A 197 35.16 -24.13 12.34
N ASN A 198 36.32 -23.88 11.71
CA ASN A 198 37.00 -22.59 11.79
C ASN A 198 36.62 -21.61 10.67
N TYR A 199 35.76 -21.98 9.72
CA TYR A 199 35.50 -21.15 8.53
C TYR A 199 34.92 -19.77 8.83
N ALA A 200 34.02 -19.65 9.82
CA ALA A 200 33.48 -18.36 10.22
C ALA A 200 34.53 -17.47 10.90
N VAL A 201 35.39 -18.06 11.74
CA VAL A 201 36.51 -17.36 12.40
C VAL A 201 37.50 -16.86 11.34
N ASP A 202 37.88 -17.71 10.40
CA ASP A 202 38.82 -17.35 9.32
C ASP A 202 38.31 -16.19 8.47
N PHE A 203 37.00 -16.13 8.21
CA PHE A 203 36.38 -14.99 7.51
C PHE A 203 36.42 -13.70 8.34
N ILE A 204 36.09 -13.78 9.63
CA ILE A 204 36.09 -12.63 10.56
C ILE A 204 37.51 -12.05 10.71
N GLU A 205 38.51 -12.93 10.86
CA GLU A 205 39.92 -12.51 10.94
C GLU A 205 40.43 -11.95 9.60
N ALA A 206 40.08 -12.57 8.47
CA ALA A 206 40.44 -12.06 7.15
C ALA A 206 39.83 -10.67 6.89
N THR A 207 38.59 -10.46 7.33
CA THR A 207 37.92 -9.15 7.29
C THR A 207 38.75 -8.11 8.04
N ARG A 208 39.12 -8.40 9.30
CA ARG A 208 39.94 -7.50 10.12
C ARG A 208 41.27 -7.19 9.45
N TRP A 209 41.92 -8.20 8.87
CA TRP A 209 43.19 -8.04 8.17
C TRP A 209 43.04 -7.15 6.93
N ILE A 210 42.03 -7.39 6.07
CA ILE A 210 41.76 -6.60 4.87
C ILE A 210 41.56 -5.14 5.22
N LYS A 211 40.76 -4.84 6.25
CA LYS A 211 40.50 -3.45 6.68
C LYS A 211 41.75 -2.74 7.19
N GLN A 212 42.70 -3.48 7.79
CA GLN A 212 43.95 -2.92 8.31
C GLN A 212 45.03 -2.72 7.23
N HIS A 213 45.08 -3.60 6.22
CA HIS A 213 46.21 -3.67 5.28
C HIS A 213 45.88 -3.17 3.87
N LEU A 214 44.60 -3.17 3.47
CA LEU A 214 44.14 -2.81 2.13
C LEU A 214 43.27 -1.54 2.20
N PRO A 215 43.88 -0.33 2.27
CA PRO A 215 43.16 0.90 2.53
C PRO A 215 42.15 1.22 1.42
N GLY A 216 40.98 1.73 1.80
CA GLY A 216 39.91 2.05 0.85
C GLY A 216 39.02 0.87 0.48
N ALA A 217 39.53 -0.37 0.49
CA ALA A 217 38.75 -1.56 0.16
C ALA A 217 37.58 -1.79 1.13
N LYS A 218 36.56 -2.48 0.62
CA LYS A 218 35.38 -2.91 1.35
C LYS A 218 35.33 -4.43 1.44
N VAL A 219 34.55 -4.97 2.37
CA VAL A 219 34.36 -6.42 2.54
C VAL A 219 32.88 -6.77 2.47
N SER A 220 32.56 -7.80 1.70
CA SER A 220 31.23 -8.39 1.53
C SER A 220 31.28 -9.93 1.59
N GLY A 221 30.12 -10.56 1.61
CA GLY A 221 29.97 -12.01 1.44
C GLY A 221 28.52 -12.46 1.47
N GLY A 222 28.26 -13.64 0.90
CA GLY A 222 26.97 -14.34 0.97
C GLY A 222 26.71 -14.92 2.36
N VAL A 223 25.97 -14.20 3.21
CA VAL A 223 25.74 -14.58 4.62
C VAL A 223 24.95 -15.89 4.71
N SER A 224 24.03 -16.11 3.78
CA SER A 224 23.26 -17.36 3.67
C SER A 224 24.11 -18.63 3.59
N ASN A 225 25.38 -18.53 3.17
CA ASN A 225 26.28 -19.67 3.09
C ASN A 225 26.73 -20.18 4.47
N VAL A 226 26.83 -19.32 5.49
CA VAL A 226 27.31 -19.73 6.82
C VAL A 226 26.37 -20.74 7.48
N SER A 227 25.07 -20.62 7.22
CA SER A 227 24.01 -21.44 7.83
C SER A 227 23.56 -22.61 6.94
N PHE A 228 24.31 -22.96 5.89
CA PHE A 228 23.85 -23.92 4.87
C PHE A 228 23.49 -25.30 5.46
N SER A 229 24.20 -25.73 6.49
CA SER A 229 23.98 -27.00 7.21
C SER A 229 22.61 -27.11 7.88
N PHE A 230 21.90 -25.99 8.10
CA PHE A 230 20.60 -25.93 8.79
C PHE A 230 19.43 -25.58 7.87
N ARG A 231 19.54 -25.84 6.56
CA ARG A 231 18.45 -25.62 5.60
C ARG A 231 17.15 -26.30 6.06
N GLY A 232 16.07 -25.52 6.14
CA GLY A 232 14.76 -25.95 6.63
C GLY A 232 14.55 -25.78 8.14
N ASN A 233 15.47 -25.12 8.84
CA ASN A 233 15.30 -24.69 10.23
C ASN A 233 15.56 -23.17 10.33
N ASP A 234 14.57 -22.39 9.91
CA ASP A 234 14.71 -20.94 9.75
C ASP A 234 15.05 -20.21 11.07
N PRO A 235 14.47 -20.55 12.24
CA PRO A 235 14.86 -19.91 13.51
C PRO A 235 16.35 -20.06 13.86
N VAL A 236 16.93 -21.23 13.60
CA VAL A 236 18.37 -21.47 13.86
C VAL A 236 19.24 -20.75 12.83
N ARG A 237 18.80 -20.69 11.57
CA ARG A 237 19.54 -19.98 10.51
C ARG A 237 19.59 -18.47 10.78
N GLU A 238 18.47 -17.88 11.17
CA GLU A 238 18.37 -16.46 11.53
C GLU A 238 19.28 -16.13 12.72
N ALA A 239 19.32 -17.00 13.73
CA ALA A 239 20.22 -16.84 14.86
C ALA A 239 21.70 -16.89 14.41
N ILE A 240 22.07 -17.85 13.55
CA ILE A 240 23.43 -17.95 12.97
C ILE A 240 23.78 -16.69 12.18
N HIS A 241 22.89 -16.20 11.32
CA HIS A 241 23.11 -14.97 10.54
C HIS A 241 23.32 -13.76 11.44
N THR A 242 22.47 -13.61 12.46
CA THR A 242 22.50 -12.49 13.40
C THR A 242 23.82 -12.46 14.19
N VAL A 243 24.25 -13.60 14.73
CA VAL A 243 25.52 -13.70 15.48
C VAL A 243 26.73 -13.52 14.57
N PHE A 244 26.73 -14.14 13.38
CA PHE A 244 27.81 -13.98 12.41
C PHE A 244 27.99 -12.52 11.99
N LEU A 245 26.90 -11.86 11.61
CA LEU A 245 26.92 -10.45 11.22
C LEU A 245 27.38 -9.55 12.38
N TYR A 246 26.90 -9.79 13.60
CA TYR A 246 27.35 -9.04 14.77
C TYR A 246 28.88 -9.03 14.92
N HIS A 247 29.52 -10.20 14.80
CA HIS A 247 30.97 -10.31 14.91
C HIS A 247 31.72 -9.82 13.66
N ALA A 248 31.21 -10.10 12.46
CA ALA A 248 31.84 -9.68 11.21
C ALA A 248 31.79 -8.16 11.02
N ILE A 249 30.67 -7.51 11.35
CA ILE A 249 30.53 -6.05 11.34
C ILE A 249 31.50 -5.41 12.34
N LYS A 250 31.62 -5.98 13.54
CA LYS A 250 32.59 -5.53 14.55
C LYS A 250 34.04 -5.69 14.09
N ALA A 251 34.33 -6.67 13.23
CA ALA A 251 35.63 -6.85 12.58
C ALA A 251 35.85 -5.92 11.38
N GLY A 252 34.81 -5.22 10.92
CA GLY A 252 34.87 -4.20 9.87
C GLY A 252 34.26 -4.60 8.52
N MET A 253 33.39 -5.62 8.48
CA MET A 253 32.58 -5.96 7.30
C MET A 253 31.65 -4.79 6.95
N ASP A 254 31.65 -4.38 5.69
CA ASP A 254 30.95 -3.15 5.26
C ASP A 254 29.53 -3.44 4.73
N MET A 255 29.34 -4.60 4.10
CA MET A 255 28.10 -4.98 3.44
C MET A 255 27.93 -6.50 3.42
N GLY A 256 26.72 -7.01 3.19
CA GLY A 256 26.49 -8.44 3.06
C GLY A 256 25.30 -8.76 2.17
N ILE A 257 25.42 -9.88 1.43
CA ILE A 257 24.31 -10.43 0.64
C ILE A 257 23.46 -11.25 1.60
N VAL A 258 22.26 -10.72 1.88
CA VAL A 258 21.34 -11.18 2.92
C VAL A 258 19.90 -11.13 2.42
N ASN A 259 19.02 -11.91 3.06
CA ASN A 259 17.60 -11.61 3.03
C ASN A 259 17.34 -10.44 4.00
N ALA A 260 17.17 -9.23 3.45
CA ALA A 260 17.06 -7.99 4.23
C ALA A 260 15.98 -8.01 5.32
N GLY A 261 14.93 -8.83 5.17
CA GLY A 261 13.86 -9.00 6.17
C GLY A 261 14.14 -9.99 7.30
N MET A 262 15.23 -10.77 7.25
CA MET A 262 15.53 -11.87 8.19
C MET A 262 16.66 -11.57 9.19
N VAL A 263 17.20 -10.35 9.23
CA VAL A 263 18.26 -9.99 10.18
C VAL A 263 17.64 -9.64 11.54
N GLY A 264 17.79 -10.53 12.52
CA GLY A 264 17.29 -10.34 13.88
C GLY A 264 18.13 -9.38 14.73
N VAL A 265 17.60 -8.97 15.89
CA VAL A 265 18.35 -8.19 16.88
C VAL A 265 19.11 -9.17 17.79
N TYR A 266 20.43 -8.99 17.90
CA TYR A 266 21.31 -9.90 18.65
C TYR A 266 20.91 -10.09 20.13
N ASP A 267 20.37 -9.04 20.76
CA ASP A 267 19.93 -9.09 22.17
C ASP A 267 18.55 -9.74 22.38
N ASP A 268 17.74 -9.84 21.32
CA ASP A 268 16.42 -10.47 21.35
C ASP A 268 16.51 -12.00 21.17
N LEU A 269 17.68 -12.52 20.82
CA LEU A 269 17.92 -13.96 20.73
C LEU A 269 17.81 -14.59 22.12
N GLU A 270 17.05 -15.70 22.21
CA GLU A 270 16.93 -16.48 23.44
C GLU A 270 18.35 -16.82 23.97
N PRO A 271 18.65 -16.55 25.25
CA PRO A 271 20.01 -16.61 25.76
C PRO A 271 20.74 -17.93 25.50
N THR A 272 20.03 -19.06 25.62
CA THR A 272 20.59 -20.40 25.40
C THR A 272 20.91 -20.64 23.93
N LEU A 273 19.98 -20.32 23.02
CA LEU A 273 20.20 -20.42 21.57
C LEU A 273 21.34 -19.51 21.13
N ARG A 274 21.40 -18.27 21.64
CA ARG A 274 22.48 -17.32 21.35
C ARG A 274 23.84 -17.89 21.74
N GLU A 275 23.98 -18.42 22.95
CA GLU A 275 25.23 -19.03 23.42
C GLU A 275 25.68 -20.18 22.49
N ARG A 276 24.76 -21.08 22.10
CA ARG A 276 25.11 -22.22 21.23
C ARG A 276 25.51 -21.79 19.83
N VAL A 277 24.86 -20.76 19.30
CA VAL A 277 25.22 -20.20 17.99
C VAL A 277 26.58 -19.50 18.07
N GLU A 278 26.87 -18.75 19.14
CA GLU A 278 28.20 -18.15 19.34
C GLU A 278 29.31 -19.20 19.45
N ASP A 279 29.05 -20.30 20.15
CA ASP A 279 30.01 -21.41 20.27
C ASP A 279 30.41 -21.95 18.88
N VAL A 280 29.45 -22.05 17.95
CA VAL A 280 29.66 -22.49 16.57
C VAL A 280 30.35 -21.42 15.73
N VAL A 281 29.83 -20.19 15.70
CA VAL A 281 30.34 -19.10 14.85
C VAL A 281 31.77 -18.71 15.22
N LEU A 282 32.10 -18.72 16.51
CA LEU A 282 33.41 -18.33 17.01
C LEU A 282 34.33 -19.52 17.30
N ASN A 283 33.88 -20.74 17.00
CA ASN A 283 34.62 -21.98 17.25
C ASN A 283 35.19 -22.05 18.69
N ARG A 284 34.38 -21.71 19.70
CA ARG A 284 34.83 -21.58 21.11
C ARG A 284 35.13 -22.93 21.76
N ARG A 285 34.56 -24.01 21.22
CA ARG A 285 34.62 -25.35 21.81
C ARG A 285 34.49 -26.45 20.76
N PRO A 286 35.09 -27.64 20.97
CA PRO A 286 35.07 -28.74 19.99
C PRO A 286 33.68 -29.35 19.73
N ASP A 287 32.79 -29.36 20.73
CA ASP A 287 31.44 -29.96 20.68
C ASP A 287 30.33 -28.95 20.31
N ALA A 288 30.69 -27.78 19.77
CA ALA A 288 29.76 -26.70 19.46
C ALA A 288 28.65 -27.11 18.46
N GLY A 289 29.03 -27.84 17.40
CA GLY A 289 28.09 -28.27 16.36
C GLY A 289 27.01 -29.23 16.89
N GLU A 290 27.40 -30.23 17.68
CA GLU A 290 26.48 -31.21 18.27
C GLU A 290 25.47 -30.53 19.21
N ARG A 291 25.97 -29.62 20.05
CA ARG A 291 25.19 -28.82 21.00
C ARG A 291 24.14 -27.92 20.35
N LEU A 292 24.40 -27.41 19.14
CA LEU A 292 23.44 -26.59 18.41
C LEU A 292 22.34 -27.44 17.78
N VAL A 293 22.67 -28.65 17.31
CA VAL A 293 21.71 -29.62 16.75
C VAL A 293 20.68 -30.06 17.80
N GLU A 294 21.10 -30.28 19.05
CA GLU A 294 20.19 -30.67 20.15
C GLU A 294 19.06 -29.65 20.41
N ILE A 295 19.37 -28.35 20.34
CA ILE A 295 18.38 -27.27 20.52
C ILE A 295 17.55 -27.05 19.24
N ALA A 296 18.13 -27.31 18.07
CA ALA A 296 17.45 -27.17 16.80
C ALA A 296 16.20 -28.08 16.68
N GLU A 297 16.15 -29.22 17.38
CA GLU A 297 15.00 -30.14 17.39
C GLU A 297 13.85 -29.65 18.28
N THR A 298 14.12 -28.96 19.39
CA THR A 298 13.09 -28.48 20.34
C THR A 298 12.40 -27.20 19.84
N ALA A 299 13.11 -26.35 19.11
CA ALA A 299 12.58 -25.12 18.52
C ALA A 299 11.45 -25.34 17.47
N LYS A 300 11.26 -26.58 16.98
CA LYS A 300 10.22 -26.92 15.99
C LYS A 300 8.78 -27.06 16.56
N SER A 301 8.58 -27.02 17.88
CA SER A 301 7.35 -27.59 18.51
C SER A 301 6.64 -26.74 19.60
N GLY A 302 6.73 -25.42 19.57
CA GLY A 302 6.07 -24.57 20.58
C GLY A 302 4.56 -24.36 20.38
N ALA A 303 3.70 -25.21 20.96
CA ALA A 303 2.26 -25.00 21.09
C ALA A 303 1.89 -24.11 22.31
N LYS A 304 0.81 -23.33 22.18
CA LYS A 304 0.29 -22.33 23.14
C LYS A 304 -0.19 -22.95 24.47
N ASP A 305 0.38 -22.47 25.57
CA ASP A 305 -0.12 -22.66 26.95
C ASP A 305 -0.95 -21.42 27.37
N GLU A 306 -2.17 -21.62 27.89
CA GLU A 306 -3.08 -20.55 28.32
C GLU A 306 -2.72 -19.96 29.70
N SER A 307 -1.84 -20.60 30.47
CA SER A 307 -1.34 -20.08 31.76
C SER A 307 -0.54 -18.76 31.61
N ARG A 308 -0.06 -18.45 30.40
CA ARG A 308 0.70 -17.23 30.07
C ARG A 308 -0.15 -15.96 29.93
N LYS A 309 -1.48 -16.04 29.92
CA LYS A 309 -2.38 -14.89 29.65
C LYS A 309 -2.23 -13.72 30.63
N LEU A 310 -1.72 -13.93 31.84
CA LEU A 310 -1.54 -12.88 32.87
C LEU A 310 -0.08 -12.60 33.25
N GLU A 311 0.90 -13.28 32.64
CA GLU A 311 2.33 -13.10 32.96
C GLU A 311 2.80 -11.65 32.78
N TRP A 312 2.20 -10.92 31.84
CA TRP A 312 2.50 -9.51 31.59
C TRP A 312 2.15 -8.57 32.76
N ARG A 313 1.31 -9.02 33.70
CA ARG A 313 0.99 -8.28 34.94
C ARG A 313 2.00 -8.57 36.06
N GLY A 314 2.96 -9.46 35.84
CA GLY A 314 3.92 -9.95 36.83
C GLY A 314 3.39 -11.15 37.62
N THR A 315 4.22 -11.65 38.55
CA THR A 315 3.79 -12.70 39.49
C THR A 315 3.44 -12.09 40.84
N PRO A 316 2.71 -12.78 41.74
CA PRO A 316 2.47 -12.29 43.10
C PRO A 316 3.76 -11.91 43.85
N GLU A 317 4.88 -12.56 43.52
CA GLU A 317 6.21 -12.27 44.08
C GLU A 317 6.93 -11.10 43.40
N HIS A 318 6.61 -10.78 42.14
CA HIS A 318 7.19 -9.67 41.36
C HIS A 318 6.12 -8.99 40.49
N PRO A 319 5.20 -8.19 41.08
CA PRO A 319 4.15 -7.52 40.32
C PRO A 319 4.75 -6.41 39.44
N LYS A 320 4.25 -6.30 38.20
CA LYS A 320 4.60 -5.20 37.30
C LYS A 320 3.96 -3.91 37.76
N THR A 321 4.65 -2.78 37.55
CA THR A 321 4.14 -1.46 37.93
C THR A 321 2.90 -1.11 37.12
N VAL A 322 2.02 -0.26 37.66
CA VAL A 322 0.80 0.18 36.95
C VAL A 322 1.12 0.83 35.60
N GLY A 323 2.23 1.58 35.50
CA GLY A 323 2.72 2.14 34.25
C GLY A 323 3.08 1.06 33.22
N GLU A 324 3.86 0.05 33.60
CA GLU A 324 4.19 -1.08 32.71
C GLU A 324 2.93 -1.84 32.25
N ARG A 325 1.95 -2.02 33.15
CA ARG A 325 0.67 -2.68 32.81
C ARG A 325 -0.16 -1.84 31.84
N LEU A 326 -0.28 -0.53 32.06
CA LEU A 326 -0.98 0.39 31.16
C LEU A 326 -0.32 0.43 29.77
N SER A 327 1.01 0.55 29.71
CA SER A 327 1.75 0.53 28.43
C SER A 327 1.56 -0.79 27.69
N HIS A 328 1.65 -1.93 28.38
CA HIS A 328 1.40 -3.24 27.77
C HIS A 328 -0.05 -3.37 27.28
N ALA A 329 -1.03 -2.94 28.07
CA ALA A 329 -2.44 -2.97 27.70
C ALA A 329 -2.71 -2.13 26.44
N LEU A 330 -2.09 -0.94 26.34
CA LEU A 330 -2.18 -0.08 25.15
C LEU A 330 -1.52 -0.72 23.92
N VAL A 331 -0.28 -1.20 24.02
CA VAL A 331 0.44 -1.83 22.90
C VAL A 331 -0.26 -3.09 22.39
N HIS A 332 -0.88 -3.88 23.28
CA HIS A 332 -1.55 -5.12 22.89
C HIS A 332 -3.07 -5.00 22.72
N GLY A 333 -3.65 -3.82 22.92
CA GLY A 333 -5.09 -3.58 22.73
C GLY A 333 -6.00 -4.32 23.72
N ILE A 334 -5.53 -4.52 24.96
CA ILE A 334 -6.22 -5.26 26.03
C ILE A 334 -7.12 -4.33 26.85
N THR A 335 -8.41 -4.65 26.95
CA THR A 335 -9.41 -3.82 27.64
C THR A 335 -9.79 -4.30 29.04
N ASP A 336 -9.49 -5.55 29.40
CA ASP A 336 -10.12 -6.23 30.55
C ASP A 336 -9.83 -5.57 31.92
N PHE A 337 -8.68 -4.90 32.07
CA PHE A 337 -8.24 -4.27 33.32
C PHE A 337 -8.01 -2.76 33.21
N ILE A 338 -8.36 -2.15 32.07
CA ILE A 338 -7.94 -0.78 31.77
C ILE A 338 -8.50 0.23 32.76
N THR A 339 -9.75 0.07 33.19
CA THR A 339 -10.40 0.95 34.17
C THR A 339 -9.71 0.88 35.53
N GLU A 340 -9.41 -0.33 35.99
CA GLU A 340 -8.77 -0.58 37.29
C GLU A 340 -7.33 -0.06 37.33
N ASP A 341 -6.54 -0.34 36.30
CA ASP A 341 -5.17 0.14 36.20
C ASP A 341 -5.12 1.68 36.02
N THR A 342 -6.08 2.27 35.31
CA THR A 342 -6.17 3.73 35.15
C THR A 342 -6.52 4.41 36.48
N GLU A 343 -7.44 3.83 37.27
CA GLU A 343 -7.77 4.32 38.61
C GLU A 343 -6.56 4.22 39.55
N GLU A 344 -5.84 3.09 39.54
CA GLU A 344 -4.64 2.94 40.37
C GLU A 344 -3.56 3.97 40.00
N ALA A 345 -3.33 4.21 38.70
CA ALA A 345 -2.39 5.23 38.23
C ALA A 345 -2.83 6.64 38.65
N TYR A 346 -4.13 6.95 38.58
CA TYR A 346 -4.69 8.21 39.05
C TYR A 346 -4.45 8.44 40.54
N GLN A 347 -4.74 7.45 41.38
CA GLN A 347 -4.52 7.56 42.83
C GLN A 347 -3.04 7.75 43.18
N GLN A 348 -2.13 7.07 42.48
CA GLN A 348 -0.68 7.24 42.68
C GLN A 348 -0.19 8.64 42.30
N ILE A 349 -0.73 9.21 41.22
CA ILE A 349 -0.40 10.56 40.75
C ILE A 349 -0.98 11.61 41.70
N LEU A 350 -2.23 11.43 42.16
CA LEU A 350 -2.88 12.32 43.12
C LEU A 350 -2.12 12.37 44.45
N ALA A 351 -1.65 11.22 44.94
CA ALA A 351 -0.85 11.14 46.16
C ALA A 351 0.49 11.91 46.08
N ARG A 352 1.00 12.17 44.86
CA ARG A 352 2.21 12.95 44.61
C ARG A 352 1.91 14.43 44.32
N GLY A 353 0.66 14.86 44.49
CA GLY A 353 0.20 16.23 44.17
C GLY A 353 0.01 16.48 42.68
N GLY A 354 -0.09 15.42 41.86
CA GLY A 354 -0.36 15.50 40.44
C GLY A 354 -1.85 15.61 40.12
N ARG A 355 -2.15 15.67 38.82
CA ARG A 355 -3.49 15.95 38.26
C ARG A 355 -4.02 14.74 37.49
N PRO A 356 -5.34 14.55 37.35
CA PRO A 356 -5.93 13.57 36.43
C PRO A 356 -5.28 13.57 35.04
N LEU A 357 -4.99 14.76 34.51
CA LEU A 357 -4.35 14.92 33.20
C LEU A 357 -2.96 14.28 33.11
N HIS A 358 -2.21 14.20 34.22
CA HIS A 358 -0.89 13.57 34.23
C HIS A 358 -0.95 12.05 34.04
N VAL A 359 -2.10 11.39 34.25
CA VAL A 359 -2.29 9.97 33.90
C VAL A 359 -2.30 9.81 32.38
N ILE A 360 -2.94 10.77 31.69
CA ILE A 360 -2.97 10.84 30.23
C ILE A 360 -1.56 11.17 29.72
N GLU A 361 -0.98 12.29 30.15
CA GLU A 361 0.32 12.79 29.68
C GLU A 361 1.52 11.91 30.09
N GLY A 362 1.38 11.06 31.10
CA GLY A 362 2.38 10.13 31.57
C GLY A 362 2.14 8.71 31.03
N PRO A 363 1.70 7.76 31.87
CA PRO A 363 1.71 6.33 31.54
C PRO A 363 0.89 5.96 30.30
N LEU A 364 -0.23 6.65 30.05
CA LEU A 364 -1.03 6.38 28.85
C LEU A 364 -0.32 6.88 27.58
N MET A 365 0.24 8.10 27.61
CA MET A 365 1.02 8.63 26.49
C MET A 365 2.33 7.86 26.27
N ASP A 366 2.99 7.37 27.31
CA ASP A 366 4.17 6.51 27.17
C ASP A 366 3.82 5.24 26.39
N GLY A 367 2.69 4.60 26.70
CA GLY A 367 2.17 3.48 25.93
C GLY A 367 1.84 3.86 24.48
N MET A 368 1.23 5.01 24.26
CA MET A 368 0.88 5.48 22.91
C MET A 368 2.08 5.92 22.07
N ASN A 369 3.14 6.44 22.69
CA ASN A 369 4.40 6.75 22.02
C ASN A 369 5.04 5.47 21.50
N ILE A 370 5.04 4.38 22.30
CA ILE A 370 5.51 3.06 21.84
C ILE A 370 4.69 2.57 20.65
N VAL A 371 3.36 2.71 20.70
CA VAL A 371 2.48 2.38 19.56
C VAL A 371 2.84 3.20 18.32
N GLY A 372 3.07 4.50 18.48
CA GLY A 372 3.49 5.41 17.40
C GLY A 372 4.85 5.03 16.80
N ASP A 373 5.84 4.73 17.64
CA ASP A 373 7.18 4.31 17.22
C ASP A 373 7.14 2.98 16.48
N LEU A 374 6.39 2.00 17.00
CA LEU A 374 6.23 0.69 16.35
C LEU A 374 5.49 0.81 15.02
N PHE A 375 4.46 1.65 14.94
CA PHE A 375 3.72 1.91 13.71
C PHE A 375 4.58 2.64 12.67
N GLY A 376 5.32 3.68 13.09
CA GLY A 376 6.27 4.38 12.22
C GLY A 376 7.44 3.52 11.73
N ALA A 377 7.84 2.53 12.52
CA ALA A 377 8.85 1.54 12.15
C ALA A 377 8.31 0.35 11.34
N GLY A 378 7.01 0.32 11.00
CA GLY A 378 6.37 -0.79 10.28
C GLY A 378 6.26 -2.10 11.08
N LYS A 379 6.42 -2.04 12.41
CA LYS A 379 6.32 -3.19 13.32
C LYS A 379 4.92 -3.37 13.93
N MET A 380 4.06 -2.36 13.77
CA MET A 380 2.66 -2.37 14.16
C MET A 380 1.83 -1.88 12.98
N PHE A 381 0.63 -2.43 12.83
CA PHE A 381 -0.24 -2.11 11.69
C PHE A 381 -1.56 -1.49 12.15
N LEU A 382 -2.28 -0.89 11.21
CA LEU A 382 -3.47 -0.12 11.50
C LEU A 382 -4.53 -0.87 12.34
N PRO A 383 -4.82 -2.17 12.13
CA PRO A 383 -5.77 -2.90 12.99
C PRO A 383 -5.37 -2.87 14.47
N GLN A 384 -4.08 -2.96 14.76
CA GLN A 384 -3.56 -2.94 16.13
C GLN A 384 -3.62 -1.52 16.70
N VAL A 385 -3.25 -0.50 15.92
CA VAL A 385 -3.32 0.91 16.33
C VAL A 385 -4.74 1.30 16.72
N VAL A 386 -5.74 0.86 15.94
CA VAL A 386 -7.16 1.12 16.27
C VAL A 386 -7.59 0.38 17.54
N LYS A 387 -7.08 -0.83 17.80
CA LYS A 387 -7.31 -1.54 19.07
C LYS A 387 -6.64 -0.83 20.26
N SER A 388 -5.43 -0.30 20.09
CA SER A 388 -4.75 0.52 21.11
C SER A 388 -5.53 1.80 21.42
N ALA A 389 -6.04 2.47 20.38
CA ALA A 389 -6.88 3.66 20.53
C ALA A 389 -8.13 3.42 21.38
N ARG A 390 -8.76 2.25 21.21
CA ARG A 390 -9.91 1.84 22.04
C ARG A 390 -9.54 1.76 23.52
N VAL A 391 -8.39 1.13 23.83
CA VAL A 391 -7.89 1.05 25.22
C VAL A 391 -7.64 2.46 25.77
N MET A 392 -7.03 3.34 24.99
CA MET A 392 -6.81 4.74 25.34
C MET A 392 -8.11 5.48 25.63
N LYS A 393 -9.13 5.35 24.76
CA LYS A 393 -10.44 6.00 24.94
C LYS A 393 -11.15 5.52 26.20
N LEU A 394 -11.11 4.22 26.50
CA LEU A 394 -11.72 3.68 27.72
C LEU A 394 -11.02 4.20 28.98
N ALA A 395 -9.68 4.29 28.96
CA ALA A 395 -8.92 4.89 30.06
C ALA A 395 -9.27 6.37 30.25
N VAL A 396 -9.28 7.16 29.18
CA VAL A 396 -9.63 8.59 29.22
C VAL A 396 -11.08 8.77 29.68
N ALA A 397 -12.02 7.96 29.19
CA ALA A 397 -13.43 8.02 29.58
C ALA A 397 -13.61 7.82 31.09
N HIS A 398 -12.81 6.95 31.70
CA HIS A 398 -12.77 6.79 33.16
C HIS A 398 -12.26 8.04 33.89
N LEU A 399 -11.32 8.78 33.29
CA LEU A 399 -10.74 10.00 33.86
C LEU A 399 -11.58 11.27 33.67
N ILE A 400 -12.51 11.30 32.69
CA ILE A 400 -13.33 12.48 32.37
C ILE A 400 -13.99 13.10 33.61
N PRO A 401 -14.68 12.35 34.51
CA PRO A 401 -15.32 12.94 35.67
C PRO A 401 -14.33 13.67 36.60
N TYR A 402 -13.11 13.15 36.74
CA TYR A 402 -12.06 13.78 37.55
C TYR A 402 -11.47 15.01 36.86
N ILE A 403 -11.30 14.98 35.54
CA ILE A 403 -10.82 16.11 34.73
C ILE A 403 -11.84 17.25 34.74
N GLU A 404 -13.13 16.96 34.62
CA GLU A 404 -14.19 17.97 34.65
C GLU A 404 -14.28 18.64 36.02
N GLU A 405 -14.17 17.87 37.11
CA GLU A 405 -14.12 18.42 38.46
C GLU A 405 -12.88 19.29 38.66
N GLU A 406 -11.71 18.86 38.18
CA GLU A 406 -10.49 19.67 38.25
C GLU A 406 -10.58 20.94 37.40
N LYS A 407 -11.06 20.85 36.15
CA LYS A 407 -11.29 22.02 35.29
C LYS A 407 -12.22 23.01 35.96
N ARG A 408 -13.29 22.54 36.61
CA ARG A 408 -14.18 23.41 37.40
C ARG A 408 -13.41 24.10 38.53
N GLN A 409 -12.54 23.40 39.26
CA GLN A 409 -11.70 23.99 40.32
C GLN A 409 -10.65 24.96 39.76
N ASP A 410 -10.10 24.69 38.58
CA ASP A 410 -9.12 25.53 37.90
C ASP A 410 -9.69 26.77 37.24
N GLU A 411 -10.89 26.68 36.68
CA GLU A 411 -11.67 27.82 36.21
C GLU A 411 -12.03 28.74 37.38
N LEU A 412 -12.39 28.16 38.53
CA LEU A 412 -12.58 28.89 39.79
C LEU A 412 -11.27 29.51 40.32
N ALA A 413 -10.11 28.95 39.96
CA ALA A 413 -8.78 29.42 40.34
C ALA A 413 -8.05 30.25 39.26
N GLY A 414 -8.65 30.46 38.09
CA GLY A 414 -8.11 31.24 36.98
C GLY A 414 -6.90 30.64 36.23
N ARG A 415 -6.76 29.31 36.14
CA ARG A 415 -5.64 28.63 35.43
C ARG A 415 -6.05 28.14 34.03
N ASP A 416 -5.15 28.27 33.04
CA ASP A 416 -5.36 27.88 31.63
C ASP A 416 -4.90 26.42 31.39
N VAL A 417 -5.72 25.60 30.71
CA VAL A 417 -5.48 24.16 30.45
C VAL A 417 -5.44 23.94 28.93
N ARG A 418 -4.28 23.60 28.33
CA ARG A 418 -4.12 23.45 26.86
C ARG A 418 -3.71 22.04 26.42
N SER A 419 -4.35 21.54 25.36
CA SER A 419 -3.99 20.32 24.61
C SER A 419 -2.84 20.55 23.60
N LYS A 420 -2.27 19.48 23.01
CA LYS A 420 -1.23 19.57 21.96
C LYS A 420 -1.71 20.23 20.64
N GLY A 421 -3.01 20.33 20.44
CA GLY A 421 -3.65 21.02 19.32
C GLY A 421 -5.05 20.46 19.05
N LYS A 422 -5.93 21.27 18.48
CA LYS A 422 -7.31 20.91 18.15
C LYS A 422 -7.54 20.88 16.64
N ILE A 423 -8.16 19.82 16.15
CA ILE A 423 -8.38 19.56 14.73
C ILE A 423 -9.88 19.36 14.47
N VAL A 424 -10.46 20.14 13.55
CA VAL A 424 -11.80 19.87 13.04
C VAL A 424 -11.68 19.06 11.75
N ILE A 425 -12.35 17.92 11.68
CA ILE A 425 -12.35 17.04 10.50
C ILE A 425 -13.78 16.78 9.99
N ALA A 426 -13.97 16.87 8.68
CA ALA A 426 -15.28 16.68 8.05
C ALA A 426 -15.18 15.98 6.69
N THR A 427 -16.14 15.13 6.35
CA THR A 427 -16.37 14.74 4.96
C THR A 427 -17.18 15.85 4.30
N VAL A 428 -16.70 16.36 3.17
CA VAL A 428 -17.24 17.56 2.52
C VAL A 428 -18.68 17.39 2.06
N LYS A 429 -19.33 18.53 1.80
CA LYS A 429 -20.71 18.61 1.34
C LYS A 429 -21.01 17.65 0.18
N GLY A 430 -22.11 16.93 0.30
CA GLY A 430 -22.59 15.97 -0.71
C GLY A 430 -21.83 14.65 -0.79
N ASP A 431 -20.76 14.45 -0.01
CA ASP A 431 -20.07 13.17 0.12
C ASP A 431 -20.42 12.49 1.45
N VAL A 432 -20.48 11.15 1.42
CA VAL A 432 -21.08 10.31 2.46
C VAL A 432 -20.10 9.29 3.04
N HIS A 433 -18.94 9.12 2.42
CA HIS A 433 -17.98 8.11 2.85
C HIS A 433 -17.04 8.67 3.92
N ASP A 434 -16.85 7.89 4.98
CA ASP A 434 -16.10 8.34 6.15
C ASP A 434 -15.18 7.30 6.78
N ILE A 435 -15.02 6.12 6.18
CA ILE A 435 -14.15 5.07 6.73
C ILE A 435 -12.73 5.60 6.92
N GLY A 436 -12.12 6.15 5.86
CA GLY A 436 -10.78 6.75 5.94
C GLY A 436 -10.70 7.93 6.92
N LYS A 437 -11.71 8.80 6.96
CA LYS A 437 -11.79 9.92 7.92
C LYS A 437 -11.80 9.43 9.36
N ASN A 438 -12.56 8.38 9.65
CA ASN A 438 -12.68 7.83 11.00
C ASN A 438 -11.37 7.17 11.42
N ILE A 439 -10.68 6.50 10.50
CA ILE A 439 -9.31 6.00 10.72
C ILE A 439 -8.36 7.16 11.09
N VAL A 440 -8.33 8.24 10.29
CA VAL A 440 -7.50 9.43 10.58
C VAL A 440 -7.85 10.04 11.93
N THR A 441 -9.14 10.15 12.26
CA THR A 441 -9.62 10.66 13.55
C THR A 441 -9.03 9.85 14.71
N VAL A 442 -9.11 8.52 14.63
CA VAL A 442 -8.59 7.61 15.64
C VAL A 442 -7.07 7.74 15.76
N VAL A 443 -6.34 7.76 14.64
CA VAL A 443 -4.87 7.88 14.63
C VAL A 443 -4.39 9.23 15.18
N LEU A 444 -5.10 10.33 14.91
CA LEU A 444 -4.79 11.65 15.51
C LEU A 444 -5.09 11.67 17.01
N GLN A 445 -6.21 11.09 17.45
CA GLN A 445 -6.55 10.97 18.87
C GLN A 445 -5.52 10.13 19.63
N CYS A 446 -4.98 9.07 18.99
CA CYS A 446 -3.86 8.29 19.53
C CYS A 446 -2.61 9.13 19.83
N ASN A 447 -2.47 10.29 19.20
CA ASN A 447 -1.31 11.18 19.32
C ASN A 447 -1.61 12.46 20.13
N ASN A 448 -2.66 12.41 20.96
CA ASN A 448 -3.09 13.49 21.87
C ASN A 448 -3.59 14.77 21.19
N PHE A 449 -4.07 14.66 19.95
CA PHE A 449 -4.84 15.74 19.32
C PHE A 449 -6.30 15.68 19.77
N GLU A 450 -6.89 16.83 20.07
CA GLU A 450 -8.34 16.93 20.25
C GLU A 450 -8.98 16.97 18.85
N VAL A 451 -9.74 15.95 18.48
CA VAL A 451 -10.35 15.87 17.14
C VAL A 451 -11.87 16.00 17.22
N VAL A 452 -12.40 17.03 16.58
CA VAL A 452 -13.84 17.26 16.43
C VAL A 452 -14.27 16.74 15.05
N ASN A 453 -14.83 15.54 15.03
CA ASN A 453 -15.33 14.89 13.81
C ASN A 453 -16.77 15.32 13.54
N MET A 454 -16.99 16.08 12.48
CA MET A 454 -18.30 16.65 12.12
C MET A 454 -19.21 15.68 11.34
N GLY A 455 -18.72 14.47 11.02
CA GLY A 455 -19.47 13.51 10.23
C GLY A 455 -19.36 13.77 8.73
N VAL A 456 -20.46 13.56 8.01
CA VAL A 456 -20.53 13.55 6.54
C VAL A 456 -21.51 14.56 5.98
N MET A 457 -21.36 14.87 4.69
CA MET A 457 -22.15 15.88 3.98
C MET A 457 -22.13 17.26 4.64
N VAL A 458 -21.00 17.64 5.26
CA VAL A 458 -20.95 18.87 6.07
C VAL A 458 -20.76 20.10 5.18
N PRO A 459 -21.67 21.10 5.22
CA PRO A 459 -21.52 22.33 4.45
C PRO A 459 -20.31 23.15 4.88
N CYS A 460 -19.64 23.82 3.92
CA CYS A 460 -18.48 24.67 4.18
C CYS A 460 -18.70 25.68 5.34
N HIS A 461 -19.84 26.38 5.33
CA HIS A 461 -20.13 27.38 6.37
C HIS A 461 -20.21 26.79 7.79
N GLU A 462 -20.69 25.54 7.93
CA GLU A 462 -20.72 24.84 9.21
C GLU A 462 -19.32 24.40 9.64
N ILE A 463 -18.49 23.91 8.71
CA ILE A 463 -17.09 23.54 8.97
C ILE A 463 -16.34 24.76 9.54
N LEU A 464 -16.43 25.89 8.84
CA LEU A 464 -15.74 27.11 9.25
C LEU A 464 -16.31 27.69 10.56
N ALA A 465 -17.64 27.66 10.74
CA ALA A 465 -18.26 28.09 11.99
C ALA A 465 -17.81 27.22 13.17
N ARG A 466 -17.82 25.90 13.02
CA ARG A 466 -17.38 24.96 14.05
C ARG A 466 -15.90 25.15 14.37
N ALA A 467 -15.03 25.26 13.37
CA ALA A 467 -13.60 25.51 13.59
C ALA A 467 -13.33 26.79 14.40
N LYS A 468 -14.13 27.86 14.22
CA LYS A 468 -14.03 29.06 15.05
C LYS A 468 -14.52 28.84 16.48
N VAL A 469 -15.67 28.18 16.65
CA VAL A 469 -16.28 27.91 17.96
C VAL A 469 -15.36 27.05 18.81
N GLU A 470 -14.77 26.02 18.22
CA GLU A 470 -13.90 25.09 18.92
C GLU A 470 -12.48 25.65 19.13
N GLY A 471 -12.12 26.71 18.40
CA GLY A 471 -10.75 27.24 18.40
C GLY A 471 -9.77 26.28 17.73
N ALA A 472 -10.16 25.68 16.61
CA ALA A 472 -9.35 24.69 15.90
C ALA A 472 -8.04 25.28 15.37
N ASP A 473 -6.96 24.53 15.57
CA ASP A 473 -5.63 24.84 15.04
C ASP A 473 -5.44 24.31 13.62
N ILE A 474 -6.17 23.25 13.22
CA ILE A 474 -6.14 22.65 11.88
C ILE A 474 -7.57 22.31 11.42
N VAL A 475 -7.84 22.48 10.13
CA VAL A 475 -9.06 21.97 9.46
C VAL A 475 -8.69 20.84 8.50
N GLY A 476 -9.34 19.69 8.60
CA GLY A 476 -9.15 18.53 7.71
C GLY A 476 -10.40 18.22 6.90
N LEU A 477 -10.23 17.99 5.60
CA LEU A 477 -11.31 17.65 4.67
C LEU A 477 -11.11 16.26 4.07
N SER A 478 -12.21 15.50 3.99
CA SER A 478 -12.25 14.17 3.38
C SER A 478 -13.22 14.12 2.18
N GLY A 479 -12.84 13.39 1.12
CA GLY A 479 -13.69 13.16 -0.05
C GLY A 479 -13.32 11.87 -0.82
N LEU A 480 -14.33 11.15 -1.28
CA LEU A 480 -14.24 9.91 -2.06
C LEU A 480 -14.55 10.11 -3.54
N ILE A 481 -15.52 10.97 -3.89
CA ILE A 481 -15.96 11.16 -5.27
C ILE A 481 -15.35 12.41 -5.93
N THR A 482 -15.38 12.48 -7.26
CA THR A 482 -14.74 13.59 -7.98
C THR A 482 -15.37 14.96 -7.71
N PRO A 483 -16.70 15.11 -7.51
CA PRO A 483 -17.28 16.39 -7.09
C PRO A 483 -16.75 16.92 -5.75
N SER A 484 -16.28 16.04 -4.86
CA SER A 484 -15.75 16.43 -3.55
C SER A 484 -14.49 17.31 -3.65
N LEU A 485 -13.72 17.16 -4.73
CA LEU A 485 -12.52 17.98 -4.97
C LEU A 485 -12.86 19.46 -5.18
N GLU A 486 -13.97 19.76 -5.83
CA GLU A 486 -14.43 21.14 -6.02
C GLU A 486 -14.94 21.75 -4.72
N GLU A 487 -15.62 20.96 -3.88
CA GLU A 487 -16.04 21.42 -2.56
C GLU A 487 -14.82 21.73 -1.67
N MET A 488 -13.73 20.96 -1.76
CA MET A 488 -12.48 21.27 -1.06
C MET A 488 -11.83 22.57 -1.56
N GLN A 489 -11.83 22.80 -2.89
CA GLN A 489 -11.38 24.05 -3.47
C GLN A 489 -12.26 25.24 -3.01
N TYR A 490 -13.57 25.04 -2.93
CA TYR A 490 -14.51 26.03 -2.42
C TYR A 490 -14.23 26.37 -0.95
N VAL A 491 -14.01 25.37 -0.10
CA VAL A 491 -13.64 25.58 1.31
C VAL A 491 -12.34 26.38 1.43
N ALA A 492 -11.30 26.06 0.64
CA ALA A 492 -10.06 26.83 0.64
C ALA A 492 -10.30 28.31 0.26
N GLY A 493 -11.11 28.56 -0.77
CA GLY A 493 -11.49 29.91 -1.17
C GLY A 493 -12.30 30.67 -0.10
N GLU A 494 -13.19 30.00 0.61
CA GLU A 494 -13.95 30.61 1.72
C GLU A 494 -13.06 30.88 2.94
N MET A 495 -12.11 29.99 3.27
CA MET A 495 -11.09 30.24 4.30
C MET A 495 -10.25 31.49 3.97
N GLN A 496 -9.95 31.75 2.70
CA GLN A 496 -9.21 32.96 2.29
C GLN A 496 -10.04 34.24 2.44
N LYS A 497 -11.35 34.18 2.20
CA LYS A 497 -12.26 35.32 2.37
C LYS A 497 -12.47 35.67 3.85
N ASP A 498 -12.39 34.66 4.71
CA ASP A 498 -12.63 34.81 6.14
C ASP A 498 -11.38 35.30 6.89
N GLU A 499 -11.50 36.45 7.54
CA GLU A 499 -10.39 37.11 8.22
C GLU A 499 -9.77 36.24 9.33
N HIS A 500 -10.56 35.42 10.02
CA HIS A 500 -10.07 34.56 11.09
C HIS A 500 -9.03 33.56 10.59
N PHE A 501 -9.36 32.86 9.50
CA PHE A 501 -8.50 31.84 8.92
C PHE A 501 -7.30 32.46 8.20
N ARG A 502 -7.52 33.52 7.41
CA ARG A 502 -6.45 34.21 6.70
C ARG A 502 -5.39 34.81 7.63
N ILE A 503 -5.78 35.48 8.70
CA ILE A 503 -4.82 36.11 9.64
C ILE A 503 -4.05 35.04 10.43
N LYS A 504 -4.76 34.04 10.95
CA LYS A 504 -4.14 32.97 11.74
C LYS A 504 -3.39 31.95 10.88
N LYS A 505 -3.62 31.93 9.57
CA LYS A 505 -3.10 30.95 8.62
C LYS A 505 -3.32 29.51 9.09
N ILE A 506 -4.54 29.23 9.58
CA ILE A 506 -4.94 27.89 10.05
C ILE A 506 -4.71 26.89 8.91
N PRO A 507 -3.89 25.84 9.09
CA PRO A 507 -3.63 24.85 8.06
C PRO A 507 -4.88 24.09 7.61
N LEU A 508 -4.93 23.77 6.32
CA LEU A 508 -5.95 22.97 5.66
C LEU A 508 -5.36 21.63 5.19
N LEU A 509 -5.80 20.52 5.78
CA LEU A 509 -5.43 19.18 5.36
C LEU A 509 -6.44 18.62 4.36
N ILE A 510 -5.94 18.04 3.27
CA ILE A 510 -6.74 17.45 2.18
C ILE A 510 -6.43 15.96 2.09
N GLY A 511 -7.46 15.10 2.15
CA GLY A 511 -7.32 13.65 2.02
C GLY A 511 -8.57 12.93 1.51
N GLY A 512 -8.42 11.66 1.16
CA GLY A 512 -9.48 10.81 0.61
C GLY A 512 -9.18 10.30 -0.80
N ALA A 513 -9.96 9.33 -1.30
CA ALA A 513 -9.57 8.50 -2.45
C ALA A 513 -9.36 9.27 -3.77
N THR A 514 -10.12 10.36 -3.98
CA THR A 514 -9.97 11.21 -5.18
C THR A 514 -8.90 12.28 -5.02
N CYS A 515 -8.39 12.49 -3.82
CA CYS A 515 -7.38 13.51 -3.54
C CYS A 515 -6.00 13.06 -4.03
N SER A 516 -5.20 14.01 -4.46
CA SER A 516 -3.79 13.75 -4.82
C SER A 516 -2.93 14.98 -4.58
N ARG A 517 -1.62 14.74 -4.44
CA ARG A 517 -0.60 15.81 -4.35
C ARG A 517 -0.68 16.77 -5.53
N VAL A 518 -0.85 16.25 -6.75
CA VAL A 518 -0.92 17.07 -7.96
C VAL A 518 -2.18 17.93 -7.97
N HIS A 519 -3.35 17.34 -7.68
CA HIS A 519 -4.60 18.10 -7.67
C HIS A 519 -4.58 19.18 -6.59
N THR A 520 -4.12 18.85 -5.38
CA THR A 520 -4.01 19.80 -4.27
C THR A 520 -3.10 20.98 -4.63
N ALA A 521 -1.90 20.71 -5.16
CA ALA A 521 -0.93 21.74 -5.54
C ALA A 521 -1.44 22.67 -6.66
N VAL A 522 -2.18 22.14 -7.63
CA VAL A 522 -2.60 22.85 -8.84
C VAL A 522 -3.96 23.54 -8.68
N LYS A 523 -4.91 22.94 -7.95
CA LYS A 523 -6.33 23.36 -7.94
C LYS A 523 -6.85 23.82 -6.59
N ILE A 524 -6.26 23.42 -5.46
CA ILE A 524 -6.76 23.78 -4.12
C ILE A 524 -5.84 24.82 -3.46
N ALA A 525 -4.55 24.51 -3.32
CA ALA A 525 -3.57 25.35 -2.65
C ALA A 525 -3.53 26.81 -3.17
N PRO A 526 -3.70 27.11 -4.48
CA PRO A 526 -3.72 28.50 -4.96
C PRO A 526 -4.86 29.38 -4.41
N HIS A 527 -5.90 28.78 -3.82
CA HIS A 527 -7.08 29.50 -3.33
C HIS A 527 -6.97 29.96 -1.87
N TYR A 528 -5.90 29.60 -1.15
CA TYR A 528 -5.71 29.94 0.26
C TYR A 528 -4.23 30.27 0.56
N GLU A 529 -3.97 31.37 1.24
CA GLU A 529 -2.62 31.83 1.58
C GLU A 529 -2.02 31.12 2.82
N GLY A 530 -2.86 30.43 3.60
CA GLY A 530 -2.40 29.55 4.67
C GLY A 530 -1.89 28.21 4.14
N PRO A 531 -1.26 27.36 4.99
CA PRO A 531 -0.75 26.06 4.56
C PRO A 531 -1.88 25.16 4.07
N VAL A 532 -1.76 24.62 2.85
CA VAL A 532 -2.65 23.58 2.31
C VAL A 532 -1.81 22.34 2.07
N VAL A 533 -2.15 21.22 2.71
CA VAL A 533 -1.31 20.01 2.70
C VAL A 533 -2.14 18.79 2.33
N TYR A 534 -1.74 18.13 1.24
CA TYR A 534 -2.22 16.79 0.89
C TYR A 534 -1.62 15.74 1.82
N VAL A 535 -2.48 14.94 2.44
CA VAL A 535 -2.09 13.81 3.29
C VAL A 535 -2.59 12.52 2.66
N PRO A 536 -1.69 11.61 2.21
CA PRO A 536 -2.08 10.44 1.44
C PRO A 536 -2.79 9.35 2.26
N ASP A 537 -2.45 9.22 3.54
CA ASP A 537 -2.93 8.14 4.40
C ASP A 537 -2.95 8.59 5.87
N ALA A 538 -3.58 7.77 6.72
CA ALA A 538 -3.71 8.08 8.14
C ALA A 538 -2.36 8.10 8.87
N SER A 539 -1.38 7.32 8.44
CA SER A 539 -0.07 7.26 9.10
C SER A 539 0.68 8.57 9.03
N ARG A 540 0.60 9.26 7.89
CA ARG A 540 1.25 10.55 7.69
C ARG A 540 0.49 11.72 8.32
N SER A 541 -0.78 11.53 8.70
CA SER A 541 -1.58 12.59 9.30
C SER A 541 -0.98 13.14 10.61
N VAL A 542 -0.34 12.26 11.39
CA VAL A 542 0.28 12.60 12.68
C VAL A 542 1.51 13.48 12.48
N SER A 543 2.45 13.03 11.65
CA SER A 543 3.70 13.76 11.42
C SER A 543 3.45 15.12 10.77
N VAL A 544 2.47 15.20 9.86
CA VAL A 544 2.01 16.44 9.25
C VAL A 544 1.42 17.38 10.31
N ALA A 545 0.50 16.91 11.15
CA ALA A 545 -0.11 17.74 12.20
C ALA A 545 0.93 18.23 13.22
N GLN A 546 1.86 17.37 13.64
CA GLN A 546 2.95 17.73 14.54
C GLN A 546 3.89 18.77 13.92
N SER A 547 4.25 18.62 12.64
CA SER A 547 5.11 19.58 11.94
C SER A 547 4.45 20.95 11.74
N LEU A 548 3.12 20.97 11.61
CA LEU A 548 2.34 22.20 11.47
C LEU A 548 2.10 22.94 12.80
N LEU A 549 2.19 22.23 13.93
CA LEU A 549 1.95 22.79 15.27
C LEU A 549 3.22 22.90 16.13
N GLY A 550 4.35 22.40 15.64
CA GLY A 550 5.63 22.37 16.35
C GLY A 550 6.60 23.50 15.99
N ASP A 551 7.77 23.44 16.63
CA ASP A 551 8.88 24.35 16.38
C ASP A 551 9.50 24.07 15.00
N GLY A 552 9.43 25.03 14.07
CA GLY A 552 9.89 24.86 12.68
C GLY A 552 8.79 24.83 11.62
N VAL A 553 7.55 25.21 11.97
CA VAL A 553 6.43 25.33 11.02
C VAL A 553 6.79 26.15 9.77
N GLU A 554 7.55 27.24 9.91
CA GLU A 554 7.94 28.08 8.77
C GLU A 554 8.81 27.31 7.75
N SER A 555 9.80 26.55 8.22
CA SER A 555 10.64 25.74 7.32
C SER A 555 9.84 24.63 6.64
N TYR A 556 8.94 23.98 7.38
CA TYR A 556 8.09 22.91 6.84
C TYR A 556 7.14 23.44 5.76
N VAL A 557 6.48 24.58 6.03
CA VAL A 557 5.60 25.25 5.06
C VAL A 557 6.37 25.72 3.83
N GLN A 558 7.60 26.21 3.98
CA GLN A 558 8.46 26.58 2.86
C GLN A 558 8.83 25.36 1.99
N GLU A 559 9.14 24.22 2.61
CA GLU A 559 9.43 22.97 1.89
C GLU A 559 8.21 22.50 1.07
N ILE A 560 7.03 22.49 1.68
CA ILE A 560 5.78 22.13 0.99
C ILE A 560 5.49 23.09 -0.16
N ASN A 561 5.64 24.40 0.04
CA ASN A 561 5.38 25.38 -1.01
C ASN A 561 6.35 25.22 -2.17
N ALA A 562 7.64 25.01 -1.91
CA ALA A 562 8.64 24.74 -2.94
C ALA A 562 8.34 23.45 -3.71
N ASP A 563 7.88 22.42 -3.00
CA ASP A 563 7.44 21.17 -3.59
C ASP A 563 6.23 21.38 -4.52
N TYR A 564 5.23 22.14 -4.07
CA TYR A 564 4.03 22.44 -4.85
C TYR A 564 4.33 23.34 -6.04
N ASP A 565 5.24 24.29 -5.92
CA ASP A 565 5.73 25.08 -7.06
C ASP A 565 6.43 24.21 -8.10
N LYS A 566 7.24 23.25 -7.67
CA LYS A 566 7.86 22.26 -8.56
C LYS A 566 6.79 21.42 -9.26
N VAL A 567 5.80 20.92 -8.53
CA VAL A 567 4.68 20.13 -9.10
C VAL A 567 3.87 20.96 -10.09
N ARG A 568 3.53 22.21 -9.76
CA ARG A 568 2.83 23.14 -10.66
C ARG A 568 3.64 23.40 -11.93
N THR A 569 4.94 23.66 -11.79
CA THR A 569 5.85 23.91 -12.92
C THR A 569 5.97 22.67 -13.80
N GLN A 570 6.13 21.48 -13.22
CA GLN A 570 6.17 20.22 -13.96
C GLN A 570 4.84 19.94 -14.67
N HIS A 571 3.71 20.20 -14.01
CA HIS A 571 2.39 20.04 -14.60
C HIS A 571 2.17 21.01 -15.76
N ALA A 572 2.54 22.28 -15.61
CA ALA A 572 2.46 23.29 -16.66
C ALA A 572 3.40 22.98 -17.84
N ASN A 573 4.56 22.39 -17.58
CA ASN A 573 5.54 22.00 -18.60
C ASN A 573 5.23 20.64 -19.26
N LYS A 574 4.20 19.90 -18.82
CA LYS A 574 3.78 18.69 -19.53
C LYS A 574 3.31 19.08 -20.92
N LYS A 575 3.90 18.45 -21.94
CA LYS A 575 3.36 18.54 -23.31
C LYS A 575 1.91 18.11 -23.26
N GLN A 576 1.00 18.99 -23.71
CA GLN A 576 -0.39 18.62 -23.85
C GLN A 576 -0.49 17.40 -24.75
N VAL A 577 -1.21 16.38 -24.28
CA VAL A 577 -1.48 15.19 -25.09
C VAL A 577 -2.32 15.68 -26.27
N PRO A 578 -1.85 15.52 -27.52
CA PRO A 578 -2.61 15.96 -28.67
C PRO A 578 -3.95 15.23 -28.69
N LEU A 579 -5.03 16.01 -28.75
CA LEU A 579 -6.39 15.51 -28.87
C LEU A 579 -6.79 15.55 -30.34
N TRP A 580 -7.42 14.48 -30.81
CA TRP A 580 -8.09 14.44 -32.10
C TRP A 580 -9.44 15.16 -32.01
N PRO A 581 -9.83 15.92 -33.05
CA PRO A 581 -11.19 16.42 -33.18
C PRO A 581 -12.21 15.30 -33.06
N LEU A 582 -13.33 15.54 -32.41
CA LEU A 582 -14.38 14.56 -32.15
C LEU A 582 -14.82 13.78 -33.41
N PRO A 583 -15.01 14.40 -34.59
CA PRO A 583 -15.35 13.65 -35.81
C PRO A 583 -14.27 12.61 -36.21
N LYS A 584 -12.99 12.93 -35.99
CA LYS A 584 -11.88 12.00 -36.25
C LYS A 584 -11.88 10.86 -35.23
N ALA A 585 -12.16 11.16 -33.96
CA ALA A 585 -12.27 10.13 -32.92
C ALA A 585 -13.45 9.18 -33.19
N ARG A 586 -14.63 9.71 -33.56
CA ARG A 586 -15.82 8.91 -33.95
C ARG A 586 -15.55 8.03 -35.17
N ALA A 587 -14.82 8.54 -36.17
CA ALA A 587 -14.42 7.75 -37.33
C ALA A 587 -13.48 6.59 -36.98
N ASN A 588 -12.73 6.69 -35.88
CA ASN A 588 -11.84 5.64 -35.35
C ASN A 588 -12.47 4.86 -34.19
N LYS A 589 -13.81 4.74 -34.15
CA LYS A 589 -14.52 3.93 -33.14
C LYS A 589 -14.13 2.46 -33.17
N THR A 590 -14.48 1.73 -32.12
CA THR A 590 -14.18 0.28 -32.05
C THR A 590 -14.87 -0.46 -33.21
N PRO A 591 -14.12 -1.16 -34.08
CA PRO A 591 -14.70 -1.82 -35.24
C PRO A 591 -15.46 -3.07 -34.81
N MET A 592 -16.77 -3.08 -35.00
CA MET A 592 -17.66 -4.19 -34.61
C MET A 592 -18.31 -4.83 -35.84
N ALA A 593 -18.32 -6.17 -35.87
CA ALA A 593 -18.89 -6.96 -36.96
C ALA A 593 -20.40 -7.21 -36.75
N TRP A 594 -21.19 -6.14 -36.74
CA TRP A 594 -22.61 -6.19 -36.39
C TRP A 594 -23.43 -7.19 -37.22
N GLN A 595 -23.12 -7.43 -38.49
CA GLN A 595 -23.88 -8.40 -39.31
C GLN A 595 -23.75 -9.85 -38.81
N ALA A 596 -22.67 -10.18 -38.10
CA ALA A 596 -22.47 -11.49 -37.47
C ALA A 596 -22.97 -11.52 -36.01
N TRP A 597 -23.35 -10.37 -35.46
CA TRP A 597 -23.83 -10.25 -34.09
C TRP A 597 -25.30 -10.63 -33.99
N GLN A 598 -25.60 -11.58 -33.10
CA GLN A 598 -26.96 -11.93 -32.71
C GLN A 598 -27.09 -11.72 -31.20
N PRO A 599 -27.55 -10.53 -30.76
CA PRO A 599 -27.71 -10.28 -29.34
C PRO A 599 -28.67 -11.29 -28.70
N ALA A 600 -28.27 -11.84 -27.56
CA ALA A 600 -29.15 -12.69 -26.76
C ALA A 600 -30.30 -11.86 -26.20
N VAL A 601 -31.53 -12.32 -26.42
CA VAL A 601 -32.72 -11.68 -25.83
C VAL A 601 -32.78 -12.00 -24.33
N PRO A 602 -32.88 -11.00 -23.45
CA PRO A 602 -33.02 -11.23 -22.01
C PRO A 602 -34.22 -12.12 -21.67
N ARG A 603 -34.00 -13.14 -20.82
CA ARG A 603 -35.08 -13.99 -20.30
C ARG A 603 -36.04 -13.24 -19.37
N ALA A 604 -35.51 -12.26 -18.64
CA ALA A 604 -36.24 -11.42 -17.69
C ALA A 604 -36.22 -9.95 -18.13
N LEU A 605 -36.87 -9.65 -19.25
CA LEU A 605 -37.02 -8.27 -19.74
C LEU A 605 -37.79 -7.40 -18.72
N GLY A 606 -37.40 -6.13 -18.67
CA GLY A 606 -37.96 -5.11 -17.79
C GLY A 606 -37.35 -5.10 -16.39
N ARG A 607 -38.02 -4.40 -15.48
CA ARG A 607 -37.57 -4.17 -14.10
C ARG A 607 -37.79 -5.38 -13.20
N ARG A 608 -36.84 -5.68 -12.32
CA ARG A 608 -36.92 -6.71 -11.26
C ARG A 608 -36.33 -6.19 -9.95
N VAL A 609 -37.07 -6.40 -8.86
CA VAL A 609 -36.70 -5.97 -7.51
C VAL A 609 -36.35 -7.19 -6.66
N PHE A 610 -35.28 -7.09 -5.89
CA PHE A 610 -34.79 -8.07 -4.93
C PHE A 610 -34.74 -7.42 -3.55
N GLN A 611 -35.72 -7.69 -2.69
CA GLN A 611 -35.74 -7.17 -1.32
C GLN A 611 -35.29 -8.24 -0.34
N ASN A 612 -34.59 -7.83 0.71
CA ASN A 612 -34.11 -8.71 1.78
C ASN A 612 -33.30 -9.89 1.25
N PHE A 613 -32.36 -9.60 0.34
CA PHE A 613 -31.48 -10.61 -0.24
C PHE A 613 -30.64 -11.28 0.85
N ASP A 614 -30.43 -12.59 0.73
CA ASP A 614 -29.74 -13.36 1.76
C ASP A 614 -28.26 -12.97 1.85
N LEU A 615 -27.86 -12.41 2.99
CA LEU A 615 -26.48 -12.03 3.25
C LEU A 615 -25.53 -13.24 3.26
N ALA A 616 -26.03 -14.44 3.60
CA ALA A 616 -25.23 -15.67 3.55
C ALA A 616 -24.88 -16.06 2.11
N GLU A 617 -25.73 -15.71 1.14
CA GLU A 617 -25.43 -15.89 -0.27
C GLU A 617 -24.38 -14.88 -0.72
N LEU A 618 -24.55 -13.59 -0.38
CA LEU A 618 -23.59 -12.54 -0.71
C LEU A 618 -22.20 -12.80 -0.14
N ALA A 619 -22.10 -13.36 1.07
CA ALA A 619 -20.83 -13.69 1.70
C ALA A 619 -19.90 -14.57 0.85
N LYS A 620 -20.46 -15.36 -0.08
CA LYS A 620 -19.70 -16.24 -1.00
C LYS A 620 -18.99 -15.46 -2.12
N TYR A 621 -19.41 -14.24 -2.39
CA TYR A 621 -18.95 -13.38 -3.48
C TYR A 621 -18.01 -12.26 -3.00
N ILE A 622 -17.64 -12.26 -1.72
CA ILE A 622 -16.77 -11.21 -1.18
C ILE A 622 -15.37 -11.30 -1.79
N ASP A 623 -14.91 -10.19 -2.35
CA ASP A 623 -13.49 -9.92 -2.56
C ASP A 623 -12.89 -9.32 -1.29
N TRP A 624 -12.01 -10.10 -0.66
CA TRP A 624 -11.31 -9.71 0.57
C TRP A 624 -10.08 -8.82 0.33
N GLY A 625 -9.60 -8.68 -0.92
CA GLY A 625 -8.47 -7.81 -1.23
C GLY A 625 -8.68 -6.37 -0.72
N PRO A 626 -9.76 -5.69 -1.14
CA PRO A 626 -10.01 -4.33 -0.67
C PRO A 626 -10.41 -4.23 0.81
N PHE A 627 -10.85 -5.33 1.43
CA PHE A 627 -11.02 -5.37 2.89
C PHE A 627 -9.69 -5.15 3.60
N PHE A 628 -8.61 -5.80 3.17
CA PHE A 628 -7.27 -5.58 3.75
C PHE A 628 -6.71 -4.19 3.43
N GLN A 629 -6.97 -3.67 2.23
CA GLN A 629 -6.57 -2.30 1.86
C GLN A 629 -7.23 -1.24 2.76
N THR A 630 -8.49 -1.46 3.18
CA THR A 630 -9.17 -0.58 4.14
C THR A 630 -8.43 -0.53 5.49
N TRP A 631 -7.75 -1.62 5.84
CA TRP A 631 -6.93 -1.75 7.04
C TRP A 631 -5.45 -1.42 6.79
N ASP A 632 -5.10 -0.80 5.66
CA ASP A 632 -3.73 -0.44 5.29
C ASP A 632 -2.77 -1.65 5.31
N LEU A 633 -3.30 -2.84 4.99
CA LEU A 633 -2.53 -4.08 4.85
C LEU A 633 -2.36 -4.38 3.36
N ALA A 634 -1.14 -4.19 2.86
CA ALA A 634 -0.82 -4.43 1.45
C ALA A 634 -0.56 -5.91 1.18
N GLY A 635 -1.18 -6.43 0.12
CA GLY A 635 -0.96 -7.80 -0.37
C GLY A 635 -2.20 -8.41 -1.00
N PRO A 636 -2.05 -9.35 -1.97
CA PRO A 636 -3.20 -10.02 -2.57
C PRO A 636 -3.78 -11.07 -1.63
N TYR A 637 -5.10 -11.14 -1.51
CA TYR A 637 -5.79 -12.25 -0.83
C TYR A 637 -5.84 -13.48 -1.76
N PRO A 638 -5.65 -14.72 -1.27
CA PRO A 638 -5.40 -15.10 0.13
C PRO A 638 -3.92 -15.08 0.57
N ALA A 639 -2.98 -14.78 -0.33
CA ALA A 639 -1.54 -14.83 -0.03
C ALA A 639 -1.12 -13.92 1.14
N ILE A 640 -1.81 -12.78 1.32
CA ILE A 640 -1.60 -11.85 2.43
C ILE A 640 -1.76 -12.51 3.81
N LEU A 641 -2.54 -13.59 3.94
CA LEU A 641 -2.73 -14.30 5.22
C LEU A 641 -1.48 -15.06 5.68
N THR A 642 -0.58 -15.37 4.74
CA THR A 642 0.68 -16.06 4.98
C THR A 642 1.89 -15.17 4.72
N ASP A 643 1.66 -13.86 4.57
CA ASP A 643 2.73 -12.89 4.36
C ASP A 643 3.68 -12.85 5.57
N GLU A 644 4.97 -12.76 5.31
CA GLU A 644 6.02 -12.84 6.34
C GLU A 644 5.98 -11.63 7.30
N VAL A 645 5.48 -10.48 6.86
CA VAL A 645 5.45 -9.22 7.62
C VAL A 645 4.07 -8.95 8.19
N VAL A 646 3.04 -8.92 7.33
CA VAL A 646 1.67 -8.58 7.73
C VAL A 646 0.79 -9.79 8.02
N GLY A 647 1.21 -11.01 7.69
CA GLY A 647 0.33 -12.19 7.64
C GLY A 647 -0.31 -12.54 8.98
N VAL A 648 0.40 -12.37 10.09
CA VAL A 648 -0.16 -12.57 11.44
C VAL A 648 -1.33 -11.62 11.70
N GLU A 649 -1.18 -10.34 11.36
CA GLU A 649 -2.22 -9.34 11.58
C GLU A 649 -3.33 -9.42 10.53
N ALA A 650 -3.00 -9.75 9.27
CA ALA A 650 -3.96 -10.05 8.22
C ALA A 650 -4.85 -11.23 8.64
N ALA A 651 -4.27 -12.33 9.14
CA ALA A 651 -5.03 -13.47 9.64
C ALA A 651 -5.91 -13.11 10.85
N ARG A 652 -5.45 -12.24 11.75
CA ARG A 652 -6.23 -11.76 12.90
C ARG A 652 -7.41 -10.90 12.48
N VAL A 653 -7.19 -9.85 11.69
CA VAL A 653 -8.28 -8.96 11.24
C VAL A 653 -9.26 -9.71 10.34
N PHE A 654 -8.78 -10.69 9.56
CA PHE A 654 -9.64 -11.58 8.79
C PHE A 654 -10.51 -12.45 9.69
N ALA A 655 -9.94 -13.06 10.74
CA ALA A 655 -10.71 -13.83 11.71
C ALA A 655 -11.76 -12.99 12.45
N ASP A 656 -11.39 -11.76 12.85
CA ASP A 656 -12.31 -10.80 13.46
C ASP A 656 -13.43 -10.40 12.47
N GLY A 657 -13.08 -10.16 11.20
CA GLY A 657 -14.02 -9.87 10.12
C GLY A 657 -14.98 -11.03 9.84
N GLN A 658 -14.49 -12.26 9.79
CA GLN A 658 -15.31 -13.47 9.65
C GLN A 658 -16.27 -13.65 10.83
N ALA A 659 -15.78 -13.45 12.06
CA ALA A 659 -16.60 -13.53 13.27
C ALA A 659 -17.69 -12.45 13.30
N MET A 660 -17.36 -11.22 12.87
CA MET A 660 -18.33 -10.14 12.75
C MET A 660 -19.34 -10.39 11.63
N LEU A 661 -18.88 -10.83 10.45
CA LEU A 661 -19.75 -11.19 9.32
C LEU A 661 -20.78 -12.25 9.73
N LYS A 662 -20.35 -13.27 10.47
CA LYS A 662 -21.25 -14.28 11.03
C LYS A 662 -22.34 -13.64 11.91
N LYS A 663 -21.97 -12.72 12.81
CA LYS A 663 -22.94 -11.99 13.66
C LYS A 663 -23.88 -11.10 12.85
N ILE A 664 -23.39 -10.45 11.79
CA ILE A 664 -24.20 -9.63 10.88
C ILE A 664 -25.29 -10.49 10.24
N ILE A 665 -24.91 -11.67 9.73
CA ILE A 665 -25.81 -12.62 9.05
C ILE A 665 -26.82 -13.22 10.05
N GLU A 666 -26.34 -13.84 11.13
CA GLU A 666 -27.18 -14.51 12.14
C GLU A 666 -28.10 -13.53 12.87
N GLY A 667 -27.58 -12.34 13.17
CA GLY A 667 -28.30 -11.28 13.86
C GLY A 667 -29.14 -10.38 12.95
N ARG A 668 -29.05 -10.56 11.62
CA ARG A 668 -29.70 -9.70 10.61
C ARG A 668 -29.49 -8.21 10.88
N TRP A 669 -28.25 -7.82 11.14
CA TRP A 669 -27.91 -6.43 11.47
C TRP A 669 -28.03 -5.49 10.28
N LEU A 670 -27.92 -6.04 9.07
CA LEU A 670 -28.03 -5.33 7.81
C LEU A 670 -29.10 -5.99 6.93
N THR A 671 -29.66 -5.21 6.02
CA THR A 671 -30.55 -5.72 4.96
C THR A 671 -29.96 -5.37 3.60
N ALA A 672 -29.89 -6.36 2.71
CA ALA A 672 -29.49 -6.14 1.33
C ALA A 672 -30.71 -6.04 0.41
N SER A 673 -30.75 -5.02 -0.44
CA SER A 673 -31.78 -4.86 -1.47
C SER A 673 -31.17 -4.41 -2.79
N GLY A 674 -31.76 -4.83 -3.89
CA GLY A 674 -31.26 -4.57 -5.23
C GLY A 674 -32.38 -4.46 -6.23
N VAL A 675 -32.13 -3.72 -7.31
CA VAL A 675 -33.05 -3.58 -8.43
C VAL A 675 -32.23 -3.60 -9.72
N MET A 676 -32.76 -4.27 -10.73
CA MET A 676 -32.19 -4.24 -12.07
C MET A 676 -33.29 -4.02 -13.11
N ALA A 677 -32.90 -3.57 -14.29
CA ALA A 677 -33.75 -3.56 -15.47
C ALA A 677 -32.93 -4.00 -16.68
N LEU A 678 -33.44 -4.96 -17.44
CA LEU A 678 -32.90 -5.33 -18.75
C LEU A 678 -33.86 -4.77 -19.81
N LEU A 679 -33.38 -3.82 -20.61
CA LEU A 679 -34.22 -3.07 -21.54
C LEU A 679 -33.69 -3.20 -22.97
N PRO A 680 -34.59 -3.11 -23.97
CA PRO A 680 -34.18 -2.92 -25.36
C PRO A 680 -33.33 -1.65 -25.46
N ALA A 681 -32.19 -1.74 -26.14
CA ALA A 681 -31.26 -0.62 -26.25
C ALA A 681 -30.58 -0.58 -27.63
N ASN A 682 -30.20 0.61 -28.06
CA ASN A 682 -29.39 0.81 -29.26
C ASN A 682 -28.45 2.00 -29.07
N SER A 683 -27.27 1.95 -29.71
CA SER A 683 -26.42 3.12 -29.78
C SER A 683 -26.95 4.14 -30.81
N VAL A 684 -26.85 5.43 -30.45
CA VAL A 684 -27.23 6.58 -31.29
C VAL A 684 -26.16 7.67 -31.19
N ASN A 685 -26.15 8.60 -32.15
CA ASN A 685 -25.20 9.74 -32.18
C ASN A 685 -23.72 9.34 -32.06
N ASP A 686 -23.36 8.11 -32.47
CA ASP A 686 -22.07 7.42 -32.27
C ASP A 686 -21.65 7.16 -30.81
N ASP A 687 -22.10 7.95 -29.83
CA ASP A 687 -21.55 7.93 -28.46
C ASP A 687 -22.59 7.64 -27.36
N ASP A 688 -23.88 7.62 -27.68
CA ASP A 688 -24.96 7.42 -26.70
C ASP A 688 -25.60 6.05 -26.79
N ILE A 689 -26.25 5.63 -25.71
CA ILE A 689 -27.12 4.46 -25.67
C ILE A 689 -28.53 4.91 -25.29
N GLU A 690 -29.49 4.74 -26.19
CA GLU A 690 -30.92 4.86 -25.88
C GLU A 690 -31.42 3.55 -25.26
N PHE A 691 -32.09 3.65 -24.11
CA PHE A 691 -32.85 2.56 -23.49
C PHE A 691 -34.33 2.80 -23.74
N TYR A 692 -35.06 1.79 -24.22
CA TYR A 692 -36.48 1.91 -24.56
C TYR A 692 -37.38 1.25 -23.50
N THR A 693 -38.63 1.69 -23.44
CA THR A 693 -39.63 1.13 -22.50
C THR A 693 -40.05 -0.29 -22.87
N ASP A 694 -40.02 -0.63 -24.17
CA ASP A 694 -40.37 -1.95 -24.71
C ASP A 694 -39.71 -2.22 -26.08
N ASP A 695 -39.94 -3.41 -26.63
CA ASP A 695 -39.35 -3.87 -27.90
C ASP A 695 -39.86 -3.12 -29.14
N THR A 696 -40.87 -2.24 -29.02
CA THR A 696 -41.28 -1.37 -30.13
C THR A 696 -40.22 -0.31 -30.42
N ARG A 697 -39.37 0.03 -29.44
CA ARG A 697 -38.29 1.03 -29.53
C ARG A 697 -38.79 2.41 -29.95
N THR A 698 -40.03 2.74 -29.56
CA THR A 698 -40.69 4.02 -29.89
C THR A 698 -40.55 5.06 -28.79
N GLU A 699 -40.62 4.65 -27.52
CA GLU A 699 -40.49 5.52 -26.37
C GLU A 699 -39.15 5.26 -25.65
N VAL A 700 -38.36 6.32 -25.49
CA VAL A 700 -37.06 6.27 -24.80
C VAL A 700 -37.28 6.43 -23.30
N ALA A 701 -36.87 5.43 -22.52
CA ALA A 701 -36.91 5.46 -21.05
C ALA A 701 -35.81 6.36 -20.47
N MET A 702 -34.60 6.28 -21.02
CA MET A 702 -33.48 7.17 -20.76
C MET A 702 -32.42 7.09 -21.86
N THR A 703 -31.56 8.10 -21.92
CA THR A 703 -30.36 8.09 -22.76
C THR A 703 -29.14 8.11 -21.86
N TRP A 704 -28.26 7.12 -22.00
CA TRP A 704 -26.95 7.16 -21.38
C TRP A 704 -25.97 7.80 -22.34
N TYR A 705 -25.59 9.04 -22.01
CA TYR A 705 -24.69 9.81 -22.85
C TYR A 705 -23.23 9.46 -22.55
N GLY A 706 -22.55 8.84 -23.51
CA GLY A 706 -21.18 8.36 -23.38
C GLY A 706 -20.11 9.40 -23.71
N LEU A 707 -18.89 9.10 -23.31
CA LEU A 707 -17.68 9.85 -23.64
C LEU A 707 -16.72 8.97 -24.44
N ARG A 708 -16.11 9.55 -25.46
CA ARG A 708 -15.14 8.92 -26.36
C ARG A 708 -13.72 9.39 -26.08
N GLN A 709 -12.79 8.45 -26.12
CA GLN A 709 -11.36 8.75 -26.05
C GLN A 709 -10.91 9.66 -27.21
N GLN A 710 -10.47 10.89 -26.91
CA GLN A 710 -9.97 11.85 -27.90
C GLN A 710 -8.45 11.92 -28.01
N THR A 711 -7.69 11.28 -27.12
CA THR A 711 -6.22 11.22 -27.25
C THR A 711 -5.82 10.58 -28.58
N GLU A 712 -4.82 11.16 -29.26
CA GLU A 712 -4.23 10.57 -30.46
C GLU A 712 -3.84 9.10 -30.26
N LYS A 713 -4.20 8.25 -31.23
CA LYS A 713 -3.97 6.79 -31.14
C LYS A 713 -2.74 6.38 -31.91
N HIS A 714 -1.94 5.52 -31.27
CA HIS A 714 -0.76 4.92 -31.89
C HIS A 714 -1.14 3.73 -32.78
N VAL A 715 -0.33 3.52 -33.81
CA VAL A 715 -0.37 2.33 -34.67
C VAL A 715 0.52 1.27 -34.05
N ILE A 716 -0.03 0.09 -33.80
CA ILE A 716 0.72 -1.09 -33.33
C ILE A 716 0.47 -2.20 -34.35
N ASP A 717 1.53 -2.81 -34.87
CA ASP A 717 1.46 -3.87 -35.89
C ASP A 717 0.60 -3.51 -37.11
N GLY A 718 0.66 -2.24 -37.53
CA GLY A 718 -0.10 -1.72 -38.66
C GLY A 718 -1.58 -1.39 -38.38
N VAL A 719 -2.07 -1.61 -37.16
CA VAL A 719 -3.45 -1.33 -36.75
C VAL A 719 -3.48 -0.15 -35.79
N THR A 720 -4.33 0.85 -36.10
CA THR A 720 -4.58 1.98 -35.19
C THR A 720 -5.47 1.52 -34.06
N ARG A 721 -5.07 1.77 -32.80
CA ARG A 721 -5.95 1.46 -31.66
C ARG A 721 -7.25 2.26 -31.75
N PRO A 722 -8.41 1.69 -31.38
CA PRO A 722 -9.68 2.41 -31.47
C PRO A 722 -9.76 3.53 -30.43
N SER A 723 -10.46 4.59 -30.80
CA SER A 723 -10.95 5.64 -29.91
C SER A 723 -12.25 5.17 -29.26
N ARG A 724 -12.13 4.44 -28.15
CA ARG A 724 -13.25 3.71 -27.55
C ARG A 724 -14.30 4.64 -26.94
N CYS A 725 -15.57 4.23 -27.05
CA CYS A 725 -16.72 4.70 -26.29
C CYS A 725 -17.52 3.46 -25.84
N LEU A 726 -18.19 3.50 -24.68
CA LEU A 726 -19.01 2.36 -24.20
C LEU A 726 -20.19 2.06 -25.15
N ALA A 727 -20.71 3.07 -25.84
CA ALA A 727 -21.74 2.90 -26.87
C ALA A 727 -21.28 2.07 -28.08
N ASP A 728 -19.97 1.92 -28.29
CA ASP A 728 -19.44 1.07 -29.38
C ASP A 728 -19.84 -0.41 -29.21
N PHE A 729 -20.21 -0.83 -28.00
CA PHE A 729 -20.52 -2.22 -27.66
C PHE A 729 -22.03 -2.53 -27.59
N VAL A 730 -22.87 -1.61 -28.09
CA VAL A 730 -24.32 -1.81 -28.24
C VAL A 730 -24.70 -1.53 -29.70
N ALA A 731 -25.49 -2.40 -30.32
CA ALA A 731 -25.76 -2.31 -31.76
C ALA A 731 -26.36 -0.94 -32.14
N PRO A 732 -25.82 -0.26 -33.17
CA PRO A 732 -26.35 1.02 -33.64
C PRO A 732 -27.79 0.88 -34.09
N LYS A 733 -28.62 1.90 -33.81
CA LYS A 733 -30.01 1.94 -34.28
C LYS A 733 -30.12 1.80 -35.80
N SER A 734 -29.16 2.34 -36.53
CA SER A 734 -29.06 2.25 -38.00
C SER A 734 -28.75 0.84 -38.53
N SER A 735 -28.26 -0.07 -37.69
CA SER A 735 -28.00 -1.47 -38.07
C SER A 735 -29.28 -2.30 -38.20
N GLY A 736 -30.39 -1.85 -37.60
CA GLY A 736 -31.65 -2.60 -37.52
C GLY A 736 -31.60 -3.81 -36.58
N ILE A 737 -30.51 -3.99 -35.83
CA ILE A 737 -30.36 -5.09 -34.86
C ILE A 737 -31.03 -4.72 -33.54
N ALA A 738 -31.87 -5.64 -33.05
CA ALA A 738 -32.54 -5.52 -31.77
C ALA A 738 -31.60 -5.94 -30.62
N ASP A 739 -30.84 -4.98 -30.09
CA ASP A 739 -29.90 -5.19 -28.98
C ASP A 739 -30.51 -4.77 -27.63
N TYR A 740 -29.81 -5.07 -26.53
CA TYR A 740 -30.24 -4.86 -25.17
C TYR A 740 -29.09 -4.35 -24.30
N ALA A 741 -29.43 -3.62 -23.25
CA ALA A 741 -28.51 -3.21 -22.20
C ALA A 741 -29.24 -3.22 -20.86
N GLY A 742 -28.48 -3.30 -19.77
CA GLY A 742 -29.04 -3.38 -18.43
C GLY A 742 -28.68 -2.19 -17.55
N LEU A 743 -29.43 -2.04 -16.46
CA LEU A 743 -29.17 -1.12 -15.37
C LEU A 743 -29.28 -1.88 -14.05
N PHE A 744 -28.53 -1.47 -13.03
CA PHE A 744 -28.68 -2.00 -11.68
C PHE A 744 -28.35 -0.96 -10.60
N ALA A 745 -28.94 -1.17 -9.43
CA ALA A 745 -28.59 -0.51 -8.19
C ALA A 745 -28.76 -1.52 -7.04
N VAL A 746 -27.75 -1.66 -6.19
CA VAL A 746 -27.72 -2.58 -5.04
C VAL A 746 -27.20 -1.87 -3.81
N THR A 747 -27.69 -2.25 -2.64
CA THR A 747 -27.17 -1.82 -1.34
C THR A 747 -27.17 -2.98 -0.36
N ALA A 748 -26.18 -3.01 0.51
CA ALA A 748 -26.14 -3.90 1.68
C ALA A 748 -26.12 -3.12 3.01
N GLY A 749 -26.29 -1.79 2.95
CA GLY A 749 -26.14 -0.89 4.10
C GLY A 749 -27.43 -0.51 4.82
N LEU A 750 -28.58 -1.10 4.50
CA LEU A 750 -29.84 -0.71 5.12
C LEU A 750 -29.87 -1.10 6.61
N GLY A 751 -30.12 -0.14 7.49
CA GLY A 751 -30.15 -0.32 8.94
C GLY A 751 -28.80 -0.20 9.65
N ILE A 752 -27.75 0.25 8.93
CA ILE A 752 -26.38 0.37 9.45
C ILE A 752 -26.29 1.30 10.67
N GLU A 753 -27.09 2.36 10.71
CA GLU A 753 -26.97 3.48 11.66
C GLU A 753 -27.15 3.02 13.11
N LYS A 754 -28.10 2.10 13.34
CA LYS A 754 -28.42 1.62 14.69
C LYS A 754 -27.25 0.88 15.32
N LYS A 755 -26.60 0.00 14.55
CA LYS A 755 -25.53 -0.84 15.06
C LYS A 755 -24.20 -0.08 15.12
N GLU A 756 -23.95 0.78 14.13
CA GLU A 756 -22.83 1.72 14.15
C GLU A 756 -22.89 2.62 15.39
N LYS A 757 -24.03 3.26 15.64
CA LYS A 757 -24.22 4.10 16.83
C LYS A 757 -23.94 3.33 18.12
N ALA A 758 -24.36 2.07 18.21
CA ALA A 758 -24.08 1.25 19.39
C ALA A 758 -22.58 1.00 19.61
N PHE A 759 -21.77 0.88 18.55
CA PHE A 759 -20.31 0.79 18.67
C PHE A 759 -19.68 2.12 19.06
N ILE A 760 -20.15 3.22 18.47
CA ILE A 760 -19.67 4.58 18.79
C ILE A 760 -19.99 4.95 20.24
N ASP A 761 -21.23 4.73 20.69
CA ASP A 761 -21.67 5.00 22.07
C ASP A 761 -20.90 4.11 23.08
N ALA A 762 -20.37 2.96 22.64
CA ALA A 762 -19.51 2.06 23.42
C ALA A 762 -18.00 2.35 23.26
N LEU A 763 -17.62 3.41 22.55
CA LEU A 763 -16.23 3.77 22.26
C LEU A 763 -15.42 2.67 21.55
N ASP A 764 -16.08 1.82 20.75
CA ASP A 764 -15.46 0.70 20.03
C ASP A 764 -15.27 1.01 18.54
N ASP A 765 -14.34 1.93 18.25
CA ASP A 765 -14.07 2.37 16.87
C ASP A 765 -13.62 1.20 15.97
N TYR A 766 -12.90 0.23 16.53
CA TYR A 766 -12.47 -0.97 15.81
C TYR A 766 -13.67 -1.72 15.23
N SER A 767 -14.67 -2.03 16.06
CA SER A 767 -15.87 -2.72 15.59
C SER A 767 -16.72 -1.86 14.67
N ALA A 768 -16.77 -0.54 14.87
CA ALA A 768 -17.48 0.37 13.98
C ALA A 768 -16.88 0.37 12.56
N ILE A 769 -15.54 0.47 12.45
CA ILE A 769 -14.81 0.42 11.17
C ILE A 769 -14.93 -0.96 10.52
N LEU A 770 -14.78 -2.04 11.31
CA LEU A 770 -14.93 -3.41 10.83
C LEU A 770 -16.35 -3.68 10.29
N PHE A 771 -17.37 -3.16 10.97
CA PHE A 771 -18.77 -3.31 10.55
C PHE A 771 -19.04 -2.57 9.24
N LYS A 772 -18.55 -1.33 9.10
CA LYS A 772 -18.69 -0.54 7.86
C LYS A 772 -17.95 -1.18 6.68
N SER A 773 -16.71 -1.64 6.89
CA SER A 773 -15.94 -2.29 5.82
C SER A 773 -16.61 -3.58 5.34
N LEU A 774 -17.21 -4.36 6.23
CA LEU A 774 -18.00 -5.53 5.85
C LEU A 774 -19.30 -5.18 5.12
N ALA A 775 -19.98 -4.10 5.51
CA ALA A 775 -21.17 -3.62 4.78
C ALA A 775 -20.81 -3.25 3.32
N ASP A 776 -19.68 -2.56 3.13
CA ASP A 776 -19.15 -2.22 1.82
C ASP A 776 -18.79 -3.47 0.99
N ARG A 777 -18.09 -4.44 1.61
CA ARG A 777 -17.80 -5.74 0.96
C ARG A 777 -19.07 -6.49 0.55
N LEU A 778 -20.13 -6.43 1.35
CA LEU A 778 -21.42 -7.05 1.02
C LEU A 778 -22.13 -6.35 -0.14
N ALA A 779 -21.99 -5.02 -0.27
CA ALA A 779 -22.57 -4.27 -1.39
C ALA A 779 -21.87 -4.63 -2.73
N GLU A 780 -20.53 -4.70 -2.73
CA GLU A 780 -19.74 -5.14 -3.87
C GLU A 780 -20.02 -6.61 -4.23
N ALA A 781 -20.10 -7.48 -3.22
CA ALA A 781 -20.49 -8.87 -3.40
C ALA A 781 -21.90 -9.00 -4.00
N PHE A 782 -22.82 -8.09 -3.69
CA PHE A 782 -24.14 -8.06 -4.32
C PHE A 782 -24.07 -7.63 -5.78
N ALA A 783 -23.22 -6.65 -6.11
CA ALA A 783 -23.00 -6.27 -7.51
C ALA A 783 -22.47 -7.46 -8.34
N GLU A 784 -21.51 -8.22 -7.80
CA GLU A 784 -20.95 -9.42 -8.45
C GLU A 784 -21.99 -10.55 -8.56
N CYS A 785 -22.67 -10.87 -7.46
CA CYS A 785 -23.71 -11.91 -7.42
C CYS A 785 -24.85 -11.60 -8.40
N LEU A 786 -25.36 -10.37 -8.41
CA LEU A 786 -26.41 -9.95 -9.32
C LEU A 786 -25.92 -9.96 -10.77
N HIS A 787 -24.69 -9.51 -11.03
CA HIS A 787 -24.11 -9.55 -12.37
C HIS A 787 -24.00 -11.01 -12.87
N GLN A 788 -23.47 -11.94 -12.07
CA GLN A 788 -23.43 -13.36 -12.44
C GLN A 788 -24.82 -13.91 -12.77
N ARG A 789 -25.84 -13.59 -11.95
CA ARG A 789 -27.23 -13.99 -12.22
C ARG A 789 -27.78 -13.36 -13.50
N VAL A 790 -27.39 -12.13 -13.82
CA VAL A 790 -27.72 -11.49 -15.10
C VAL A 790 -27.12 -12.26 -16.26
N ARG A 791 -25.83 -12.60 -16.22
CA ARG A 791 -25.16 -13.35 -17.30
C ARG A 791 -25.75 -14.74 -17.52
N THR A 792 -26.02 -15.46 -16.43
CA THR A 792 -26.37 -16.90 -16.47
C THR A 792 -27.87 -17.18 -16.58
N ASP A 793 -28.71 -16.40 -15.89
CA ASP A 793 -30.14 -16.71 -15.69
C ASP A 793 -31.06 -15.60 -16.23
N LEU A 794 -30.85 -14.34 -15.83
CA LEU A 794 -31.82 -13.25 -16.08
C LEU A 794 -31.71 -12.68 -17.50
N TRP A 795 -30.49 -12.42 -17.97
CA TRP A 795 -30.24 -12.15 -19.40
C TRP A 795 -29.97 -13.47 -20.12
N GLY A 796 -29.07 -14.29 -19.55
CA GLY A 796 -28.86 -15.67 -19.97
C GLY A 796 -28.01 -15.84 -21.24
N TYR A 797 -27.10 -14.90 -21.53
CA TYR A 797 -26.16 -14.99 -22.64
C TYR A 797 -24.95 -15.89 -22.35
N ALA A 798 -24.74 -16.28 -21.09
CA ALA A 798 -23.66 -17.18 -20.66
C ALA A 798 -24.22 -18.25 -19.67
N SER A 799 -25.25 -18.99 -20.08
CA SER A 799 -25.96 -19.92 -19.18
C SER A 799 -25.16 -21.15 -18.74
N ASP A 800 -24.04 -21.44 -19.40
CA ASP A 800 -23.09 -22.50 -19.11
C ASP A 800 -21.87 -22.03 -18.32
N GLU A 801 -21.83 -20.75 -17.90
CA GLU A 801 -20.76 -20.19 -17.09
C GLU A 801 -20.66 -20.90 -15.72
N ALA A 802 -19.45 -21.37 -15.41
CA ALA A 802 -19.12 -22.04 -14.14
C ALA A 802 -17.81 -21.48 -13.56
N LEU A 803 -17.80 -20.17 -13.29
CA LEU A 803 -16.63 -19.45 -12.78
C LEU A 803 -16.51 -19.57 -11.25
N SER A 804 -15.26 -19.66 -10.78
CA SER A 804 -14.95 -19.49 -9.37
C SER A 804 -15.02 -18.01 -8.95
N ASN A 805 -15.00 -17.73 -7.64
CA ASN A 805 -14.93 -16.35 -7.16
C ASN A 805 -13.64 -15.64 -7.62
N GLU A 806 -12.51 -16.35 -7.68
CA GLU A 806 -11.24 -15.81 -8.20
C GLU A 806 -11.34 -15.47 -9.69
N ASP A 807 -12.02 -16.31 -10.48
CA ASP A 807 -12.25 -16.02 -11.90
C ASP A 807 -13.20 -14.84 -12.11
N MET A 808 -14.21 -14.67 -11.24
CA MET A 808 -15.09 -13.50 -11.25
C MET A 808 -14.35 -12.20 -10.89
N ILE A 809 -13.50 -12.23 -9.86
CA ILE A 809 -12.65 -11.09 -9.47
C ILE A 809 -11.68 -10.73 -10.61
N ALA A 810 -11.13 -11.73 -11.30
CA ALA A 810 -10.28 -11.54 -12.48
C ALA A 810 -11.06 -11.19 -13.76
N GLU A 811 -12.38 -10.98 -13.65
CA GLU A 811 -13.29 -10.60 -14.74
C GLU A 811 -13.26 -11.56 -15.95
N LYS A 812 -13.07 -12.86 -15.74
CA LYS A 812 -13.01 -13.87 -16.82
C LYS A 812 -14.36 -14.25 -17.44
N TYR A 813 -15.37 -13.40 -17.28
CA TYR A 813 -16.70 -13.56 -17.87
C TYR A 813 -16.88 -12.68 -19.11
N HIS A 814 -17.92 -12.95 -19.89
CA HIS A 814 -18.34 -12.08 -20.98
C HIS A 814 -19.18 -10.91 -20.47
N GLY A 815 -19.03 -9.75 -21.13
CA GLY A 815 -19.74 -8.52 -20.77
C GLY A 815 -19.11 -7.77 -19.60
N ILE A 816 -19.62 -6.56 -19.35
CA ILE A 816 -19.11 -5.64 -18.33
C ILE A 816 -20.26 -4.97 -17.56
N ARG A 817 -19.94 -4.45 -16.37
CA ARG A 817 -20.88 -3.75 -15.49
C ARG A 817 -20.46 -2.30 -15.13
N PRO A 818 -20.22 -1.41 -16.11
CA PRO A 818 -19.67 -0.06 -15.89
C PRO A 818 -20.53 0.80 -14.95
N ALA A 819 -19.87 1.40 -13.96
CA ALA A 819 -20.48 2.24 -12.94
C ALA A 819 -20.09 3.73 -13.10
N PRO A 820 -21.06 4.66 -13.13
CA PRO A 820 -20.79 6.09 -13.23
C PRO A 820 -19.84 6.63 -12.15
N GLY A 821 -18.78 7.31 -12.59
CA GLY A 821 -17.67 7.80 -11.77
C GLY A 821 -16.36 7.04 -11.98
N TYR A 822 -16.42 5.83 -12.55
CA TYR A 822 -15.22 5.08 -12.93
C TYR A 822 -14.61 5.64 -14.23
N PRO A 823 -13.31 5.39 -14.50
CA PRO A 823 -12.62 5.96 -15.67
C PRO A 823 -13.25 5.68 -17.04
N ALA A 824 -14.05 4.61 -17.18
CA ALA A 824 -14.76 4.27 -18.42
C ALA A 824 -16.04 5.12 -18.64
N CYS A 825 -16.64 5.63 -17.57
CA CYS A 825 -17.82 6.48 -17.59
C CYS A 825 -17.77 7.47 -16.42
N PRO A 826 -16.86 8.46 -16.47
CA PRO A 826 -16.53 9.32 -15.33
C PRO A 826 -17.66 10.29 -14.94
N ASP A 827 -18.69 10.44 -15.77
CA ASP A 827 -19.82 11.33 -15.50
C ASP A 827 -20.77 10.74 -14.45
N HIS A 828 -20.78 11.35 -13.27
CA HIS A 828 -21.67 10.96 -12.17
C HIS A 828 -23.17 11.21 -12.47
N SER A 829 -23.52 12.16 -13.35
CA SER A 829 -24.92 12.58 -13.60
C SER A 829 -25.78 11.50 -14.24
N ALA A 830 -25.16 10.50 -14.87
CA ALA A 830 -25.87 9.32 -15.39
C ALA A 830 -26.65 8.56 -14.29
N LYS A 831 -26.26 8.69 -13.02
CA LYS A 831 -26.98 8.09 -11.88
C LYS A 831 -28.39 8.65 -11.71
N THR A 832 -28.65 9.91 -12.06
CA THR A 832 -29.96 10.53 -11.88
C THR A 832 -31.04 9.80 -12.67
N ASP A 833 -30.80 9.59 -13.97
CA ASP A 833 -31.72 8.85 -14.83
C ASP A 833 -31.76 7.36 -14.52
N LEU A 834 -30.61 6.78 -14.18
CA LEU A 834 -30.53 5.38 -13.73
C LEU A 834 -31.42 5.14 -12.51
N PHE A 835 -31.35 5.99 -11.48
CA PHE A 835 -32.15 5.88 -10.26
C PHE A 835 -33.65 6.10 -10.55
N ARG A 836 -33.97 7.05 -11.43
CA ARG A 836 -35.35 7.31 -11.88
C ARG A 836 -35.95 6.10 -12.58
N VAL A 837 -35.26 5.53 -13.57
CA VAL A 837 -35.74 4.37 -14.35
C VAL A 837 -35.85 3.12 -13.47
N LEU A 838 -34.90 2.92 -12.57
CA LEU A 838 -34.92 1.79 -11.63
C LEU A 838 -35.90 1.98 -10.46
N ASN A 839 -36.43 3.18 -10.24
CA ASN A 839 -37.16 3.54 -9.03
C ASN A 839 -36.40 3.10 -7.76
N ALA A 840 -35.14 3.51 -7.66
CA ALA A 840 -34.20 3.04 -6.64
C ALA A 840 -34.61 3.37 -5.19
N GLU A 841 -35.46 4.40 -4.99
CA GLU A 841 -36.01 4.74 -3.68
C GLU A 841 -36.84 3.59 -3.08
N GLU A 842 -37.47 2.74 -3.91
CA GLU A 842 -38.23 1.57 -3.47
C GLU A 842 -37.36 0.52 -2.75
N ILE A 843 -36.06 0.48 -3.03
CA ILE A 843 -35.09 -0.38 -2.33
C ILE A 843 -34.30 0.38 -1.25
N GLY A 844 -34.75 1.58 -0.89
CA GLY A 844 -34.13 2.41 0.14
C GLY A 844 -32.85 3.13 -0.30
N MET A 845 -32.62 3.25 -1.62
CA MET A 845 -31.46 3.96 -2.15
C MET A 845 -31.81 5.36 -2.66
N THR A 846 -31.00 6.36 -2.29
CA THR A 846 -31.16 7.75 -2.75
C THR A 846 -29.83 8.35 -3.22
N LEU A 847 -29.88 9.51 -3.90
CA LEU A 847 -28.70 10.27 -4.30
C LEU A 847 -28.59 11.57 -3.49
N THR A 848 -27.36 11.95 -3.16
CA THR A 848 -27.06 13.30 -2.63
C THR A 848 -27.04 14.32 -3.77
N GLU A 849 -26.93 15.61 -3.43
CA GLU A 849 -26.76 16.68 -4.43
C GLU A 849 -25.47 16.54 -5.26
N SER A 850 -24.44 15.90 -4.71
CA SER A 850 -23.19 15.56 -5.41
C SER A 850 -23.22 14.18 -6.06
N LEU A 851 -24.40 13.54 -6.10
CA LEU A 851 -24.64 12.25 -6.75
C LEU A 851 -23.86 11.09 -6.09
N ALA A 852 -23.57 11.21 -4.79
CA ALA A 852 -23.18 10.08 -3.95
C ALA A 852 -24.42 9.25 -3.62
N MET A 853 -24.26 7.93 -3.44
CA MET A 853 -25.37 7.03 -3.13
C MET A 853 -25.53 6.87 -1.62
N MET A 854 -26.77 6.80 -1.17
CA MET A 854 -27.15 6.48 0.21
C MET A 854 -28.01 5.22 0.22
N PRO A 855 -27.76 4.22 1.09
CA PRO A 855 -26.64 4.13 2.04
C PRO A 855 -25.26 4.14 1.35
N ALA A 856 -24.19 4.47 2.08
CA ALA A 856 -22.84 4.52 1.51
C ALA A 856 -22.39 3.19 0.90
N ALA A 857 -22.70 2.07 1.57
CA ALA A 857 -22.47 0.71 1.06
C ALA A 857 -23.47 0.35 -0.06
N SER A 858 -23.25 0.94 -1.24
CA SER A 858 -24.11 0.81 -2.42
C SER A 858 -23.30 0.84 -3.71
N VAL A 859 -23.79 0.12 -4.72
CA VAL A 859 -23.21 0.08 -6.07
C VAL A 859 -24.34 0.26 -7.10
N SER A 860 -24.10 1.06 -8.13
CA SER A 860 -25.03 1.19 -9.25
C SER A 860 -24.28 1.35 -10.57
N GLY A 861 -24.85 0.81 -11.64
CA GLY A 861 -24.24 0.91 -12.96
C GLY A 861 -25.09 0.30 -14.06
N PHE A 862 -24.45 0.05 -15.19
CA PHE A 862 -25.07 -0.51 -16.38
C PHE A 862 -24.55 -1.92 -16.64
N TYR A 863 -25.24 -2.68 -17.48
CA TYR A 863 -24.75 -3.95 -18.03
C TYR A 863 -24.64 -3.85 -19.54
N ILE A 864 -23.50 -4.27 -20.09
CA ILE A 864 -23.28 -4.43 -21.54
C ILE A 864 -22.88 -5.88 -21.77
N GLY A 865 -23.70 -6.62 -22.53
CA GLY A 865 -23.53 -8.06 -22.74
C GLY A 865 -22.63 -8.45 -23.92
N HIS A 866 -22.14 -7.49 -24.71
CA HIS A 866 -21.29 -7.80 -25.86
C HIS A 866 -19.95 -8.42 -25.39
N PRO A 867 -19.48 -9.53 -25.99
CA PRO A 867 -18.30 -10.26 -25.52
C PRO A 867 -17.00 -9.45 -25.63
N ASP A 868 -16.91 -8.52 -26.59
CA ASP A 868 -15.74 -7.63 -26.75
C ASP A 868 -15.81 -6.35 -25.89
N ALA A 869 -16.85 -6.19 -25.07
CA ALA A 869 -16.96 -5.04 -24.19
C ALA A 869 -15.85 -5.09 -23.13
N VAL A 870 -15.15 -3.97 -22.95
CA VAL A 870 -14.00 -3.88 -22.04
C VAL A 870 -14.01 -2.56 -21.29
N TYR A 871 -13.44 -2.56 -20.09
CA TYR A 871 -13.13 -1.32 -19.39
C TYR A 871 -11.96 -0.60 -20.05
N PHE A 872 -12.04 0.73 -20.12
CA PHE A 872 -10.97 1.60 -20.61
C PHE A 872 -11.03 2.92 -19.86
N ASN A 873 -9.95 3.71 -19.90
CA ASN A 873 -9.95 5.07 -19.38
C ASN A 873 -10.29 6.05 -20.51
N VAL A 874 -11.37 6.83 -20.36
CA VAL A 874 -11.76 7.89 -21.32
C VAL A 874 -10.62 8.90 -21.52
N GLY A 875 -9.90 9.24 -20.46
CA GLY A 875 -8.83 10.24 -20.48
C GLY A 875 -9.35 11.66 -20.62
N LYS A 876 -8.52 12.53 -21.21
CA LYS A 876 -8.90 13.92 -21.50
C LYS A 876 -9.80 14.03 -22.72
N ILE A 877 -10.79 14.91 -22.65
CA ILE A 877 -11.69 15.27 -23.75
C ILE A 877 -11.48 16.74 -24.14
N GLY A 878 -11.75 17.07 -25.39
CA GLY A 878 -11.69 18.43 -25.92
C GLY A 878 -12.99 19.20 -25.71
N GLU A 879 -12.90 20.52 -25.86
CA GLU A 879 -14.07 21.43 -25.79
C GLU A 879 -15.14 21.08 -26.83
N ASP A 880 -14.75 20.53 -27.98
CA ASP A 880 -15.67 20.10 -29.03
C ASP A 880 -16.59 18.96 -28.59
N GLN A 881 -16.08 18.00 -27.81
CA GLN A 881 -16.89 16.93 -27.23
C GLN A 881 -17.73 17.40 -26.04
N LEU A 882 -17.20 18.31 -25.22
CA LEU A 882 -17.96 18.93 -24.14
C LEU A 882 -19.19 19.68 -24.69
N HIS A 883 -18.98 20.51 -25.71
CA HIS A 883 -20.03 21.27 -26.37
C HIS A 883 -21.07 20.37 -27.03
N ASP A 884 -20.64 19.40 -27.84
CA ASP A 884 -21.54 18.42 -28.50
C ASP A 884 -22.39 17.63 -27.48
N MET A 885 -21.81 17.26 -26.34
CA MET A 885 -22.52 16.57 -25.27
C MET A 885 -23.52 17.47 -24.54
N ALA A 886 -23.16 18.74 -24.29
CA ALA A 886 -24.07 19.73 -23.71
C ALA A 886 -25.29 19.96 -24.61
N GLU A 887 -25.08 20.10 -25.93
CA GLU A 887 -26.16 20.23 -26.92
C GLU A 887 -27.08 19.00 -26.95
N ARG A 888 -26.52 17.78 -27.01
CA ARG A 888 -27.30 16.53 -27.03
C ARG A 888 -28.13 16.33 -25.75
N ARG A 889 -27.69 16.88 -24.62
CA ARG A 889 -28.38 16.83 -23.33
C ARG A 889 -29.35 17.98 -23.10
N GLY A 890 -29.24 19.06 -23.88
CA GLY A 890 -29.89 20.33 -23.55
C GLY A 890 -29.43 20.89 -22.19
N MET A 891 -28.18 20.63 -21.81
CA MET A 891 -27.59 21.04 -20.54
C MET A 891 -26.72 22.29 -20.72
N ASP A 892 -26.66 23.15 -19.70
CA ASP A 892 -25.70 24.25 -19.67
C ASP A 892 -24.26 23.71 -19.72
N GLU A 893 -23.46 24.23 -20.65
CA GLU A 893 -22.10 23.74 -20.90
C GLU A 893 -21.19 23.94 -19.68
N ALA A 894 -21.33 25.06 -18.95
CA ALA A 894 -20.53 25.32 -17.76
C ALA A 894 -20.90 24.36 -16.61
N ALA A 895 -22.18 24.02 -16.46
CA ALA A 895 -22.63 23.00 -15.52
C ALA A 895 -22.07 21.60 -15.88
N LEU A 896 -22.03 21.24 -17.17
CA LEU A 896 -21.42 19.98 -17.61
C LEU A 896 -19.89 19.99 -17.43
N ALA A 897 -19.24 21.12 -17.70
CA ALA A 897 -17.79 21.29 -17.51
C ALA A 897 -17.39 21.07 -16.05
N ARG A 898 -18.23 21.52 -15.11
CA ARG A 898 -18.07 21.27 -13.67
C ARG A 898 -18.11 19.76 -13.36
N LEU A 899 -19.13 19.06 -13.86
CA LEU A 899 -19.24 17.60 -13.67
C LEU A 899 -18.08 16.81 -14.27
N LEU A 900 -17.53 17.29 -15.40
CA LEU A 900 -16.44 16.65 -16.15
C LEU A 900 -15.07 17.27 -15.88
N ALA A 901 -14.92 18.12 -14.85
CA ALA A 901 -13.67 18.82 -14.55
C ALA A 901 -12.42 17.91 -14.49
N PRO A 902 -12.49 16.66 -13.98
CA PRO A 902 -11.34 15.75 -14.00
C PRO A 902 -10.89 15.37 -15.43
N ASN A 903 -11.80 15.39 -16.41
CA ASN A 903 -11.59 14.96 -17.79
C ASN A 903 -11.28 16.12 -18.76
N LEU A 904 -11.31 17.38 -18.29
CA LEU A 904 -10.99 18.58 -19.09
C LEU A 904 -9.55 19.05 -18.92
#